data_AF-A0A562KLH8-F1
#
_entry.id   AF-A0A562KLH8-F1
#
_cell.length_a   1.000
_cell.length_b   1.000
_cell.length_c   1.000
_cell.angle_alpha   90.00
_cell.angle_beta   90.00
_cell.angle_gamma   90.00
#
_symmetry.space_group_name_H-M   'P 1'
#
loop_
_entity.id
_entity.type
_entity.pdbx_description
1 polymer ?
#
loop_
_entity_poly.entity_id
_entity_poly.type
_entity_poly.pdbx_seq_one_letter_code
_entity_poly.pdbx_strand_id
1 'polypeptide(L)'
;MSTIAFDIDGDGIATLTIDVPGQSMNVIGPDFIADLDAAITRIASEDGIRGAVIASGKDSGFMAGMDLKYFGSMLASAEGERPSPADIFDKVFVLNQLFRRLETCGKPVACAIEGTCVGGGLELAMACHRRVVGDSPKTQLGLPEILIGLFPGGGGSQRMTRLMGVQAALMYMLQGKLFRPAEAAMLKVVDEVVPQGTALDTAKAWVKANPTASVQPWDVKGFKFPGGAGGFNPAFVQTMAAAVPMTVKQTQRNMNAPIALLSAVYEGAILPIDQAIRIESKYFARVAADPQASNMIRSLFVNKQAAERGARRPKDQPKAPTRKLAMLGAGMMGAGIATVAAQAGMEVMLFDRDQAYAEKGKAHVEEQLSKRLGKGMTPEKMAETLARVTPTTDYAALAGADFVIEAVFEDVAIKAEVTKKVEEVLGADTIFGSNTSTLPITKLAKAWSKPANFIGIHFFSPVEKMPLVEIILGRETGPAAIAKALDFVAQIKKTPIVVNDSRGFYTSRCFGTYVQEGVEMVAEGVNPALIENGGRQLGMPVGPLAVGDEVSIELGNKIVLAAKKELGDAYVPQRSDELMAQMVELGRLGRKSAKGWYDYPEGGKKHLWPGLADLFPLAADQPDVEAVKERLLYRQLIECARCFEEGVLETPEDGDIGAIFGWGFAPWTGGPFSHMDTVGIAHVVAVLDRLAAAHGERFAPTKQLREMAASGAAFYRPAPSRAAA
;
A
#
# COMPACT_ATOMS: atom_id res chain seq x y z
N MET A 1 5.05 32.74 -17.24
CA MET A 1 4.63 31.58 -16.43
C MET A 1 4.89 30.34 -17.25
N SER A 2 5.48 29.29 -16.67
CA SER A 2 5.90 28.06 -17.38
C SER A 2 4.96 26.88 -17.16
N THR A 3 4.16 26.90 -16.10
CA THR A 3 3.24 25.84 -15.65
C THR A 3 1.78 26.30 -15.59
N ILE A 4 1.53 27.61 -15.67
CA ILE A 4 0.18 28.20 -15.70
C ILE A 4 0.04 29.08 -16.93
N ALA A 5 -0.90 28.75 -17.81
CA ALA A 5 -1.36 29.66 -18.85
C ALA A 5 -2.38 30.63 -18.24
N PHE A 6 -2.22 31.93 -18.51
CA PHE A 6 -3.05 32.99 -17.92
C PHE A 6 -3.74 33.78 -19.05
N ASP A 7 -5.05 33.59 -19.18
CA ASP A 7 -5.88 34.25 -20.19
C ASP A 7 -6.94 35.14 -19.52
N ILE A 8 -7.31 36.28 -20.12
CA ILE A 8 -8.36 37.17 -19.59
C ILE A 8 -9.39 37.36 -20.70
N ASP A 9 -10.64 36.99 -20.43
CA ASP A 9 -11.72 37.14 -21.40
C ASP A 9 -12.34 38.56 -21.38
N GLY A 10 -13.29 38.80 -22.30
CA GLY A 10 -13.96 40.09 -22.46
C GLY A 10 -14.79 40.54 -21.26
N ASP A 11 -15.08 39.63 -20.32
CA ASP A 11 -15.77 39.95 -19.06
C ASP A 11 -14.78 40.30 -17.93
N GLY A 12 -13.48 40.30 -18.21
CA GLY A 12 -12.43 40.55 -17.23
C GLY A 12 -12.18 39.36 -16.30
N ILE A 13 -12.57 38.14 -16.69
CA ILE A 13 -12.35 36.94 -15.89
C ILE A 13 -11.05 36.28 -16.31
N ALA A 14 -10.12 36.14 -15.37
CA ALA A 14 -8.86 35.46 -15.60
C ALA A 14 -9.05 33.94 -15.55
N THR A 15 -8.52 33.21 -16.52
CA THR A 15 -8.45 31.74 -16.52
C THR A 15 -7.00 31.31 -16.33
N LEU A 16 -6.73 30.61 -15.22
CA LEU A 16 -5.44 30.03 -14.87
C LEU A 16 -5.49 28.54 -15.20
N THR A 17 -4.99 28.17 -16.38
CA THR A 17 -4.93 26.78 -16.83
C THR A 17 -3.60 26.17 -16.40
N ILE A 18 -3.65 25.26 -15.43
CA ILE A 18 -2.48 24.53 -14.93
C ILE A 18 -2.12 23.43 -15.93
N ASP A 19 -0.91 23.49 -16.48
CA ASP A 19 -0.34 22.45 -17.31
C ASP A 19 1.17 22.34 -17.07
N VAL A 20 1.55 21.49 -16.10
CA VAL A 20 2.95 21.31 -15.73
C VAL A 20 3.69 20.55 -16.84
N PRO A 21 4.71 21.14 -17.50
CA PRO A 21 5.41 20.50 -18.60
C PRO A 21 6.17 19.24 -18.17
N GLY A 22 6.23 18.24 -19.05
CA GLY A 22 7.00 17.01 -18.80
C GLY A 22 6.41 16.06 -17.75
N GLN A 23 5.29 16.42 -17.12
CA GLN A 23 4.59 15.59 -16.13
C GLN A 23 3.28 15.05 -16.70
N SER A 24 2.94 13.79 -16.41
CA SER A 24 1.66 13.20 -16.82
C SER A 24 0.47 13.69 -15.98
N MET A 25 0.73 14.23 -14.79
CA MET A 25 -0.23 14.84 -13.89
C MET A 25 0.26 16.24 -13.52
N ASN A 26 -0.65 17.15 -13.21
CA ASN A 26 -0.28 18.40 -12.55
C ASN A 26 0.15 18.13 -11.11
N VAL A 27 1.27 18.72 -10.71
CA VAL A 27 1.88 18.56 -9.39
C VAL A 27 2.39 19.90 -8.87
N ILE A 28 2.46 20.05 -7.54
CA ILE A 28 3.02 21.25 -6.90
C ILE A 28 4.54 21.09 -6.87
N GLY A 29 5.20 21.91 -7.70
CA GLY A 29 6.65 22.07 -7.75
C GLY A 29 7.06 23.54 -7.58
N PRO A 30 8.36 23.85 -7.61
CA PRO A 30 8.85 25.22 -7.41
C PRO A 30 8.33 26.18 -8.48
N ASP A 31 8.30 25.76 -9.75
CA ASP A 31 7.81 26.57 -10.86
C ASP A 31 6.32 26.87 -10.74
N PHE A 32 5.52 25.89 -10.33
CA PHE A 32 4.09 26.09 -10.06
C PHE A 32 3.86 27.07 -8.91
N ILE A 33 4.64 26.97 -7.83
CA ILE A 33 4.56 27.91 -6.70
C ILE A 33 4.86 29.34 -7.17
N ALA A 34 5.93 29.52 -7.96
CA ALA A 34 6.31 30.83 -8.49
C ALA A 34 5.25 31.40 -9.45
N ASP A 35 4.71 30.58 -10.34
CA ASP A 35 3.68 30.99 -11.29
C ASP A 35 2.36 31.34 -10.59
N LEU A 36 1.95 30.55 -9.60
CA LEU A 36 0.74 30.83 -8.82
C LEU A 36 0.91 32.13 -8.02
N ASP A 37 2.09 32.40 -7.46
CA ASP A 37 2.38 33.65 -6.76
C ASP A 37 2.27 34.88 -7.67
N ALA A 38 2.86 34.79 -8.87
CA ALA A 38 2.75 35.82 -9.89
C ALA A 38 1.29 36.00 -10.33
N ALA A 39 0.54 34.92 -10.50
CA ALA A 39 -0.87 34.96 -10.90
C ALA A 39 -1.76 35.61 -9.83
N ILE A 40 -1.57 35.25 -8.56
CA ILE A 40 -2.28 35.87 -7.43
C ILE A 40 -1.98 37.36 -7.35
N THR A 41 -0.71 37.74 -7.57
CA THR A 41 -0.30 39.15 -7.58
C THR A 41 -1.06 39.92 -8.66
N ARG A 42 -1.11 39.41 -9.90
CA ARG A 42 -1.86 40.02 -10.99
C ARG A 42 -3.36 40.12 -10.69
N ILE A 43 -3.97 39.03 -10.20
CA ILE A 43 -5.38 39.02 -9.80
C ILE A 43 -5.65 40.12 -8.79
N ALA A 44 -4.82 40.28 -7.76
CA ALA A 44 -5.03 41.29 -6.72
C ALA A 44 -4.82 42.73 -7.24
N SER A 45 -3.80 42.97 -8.08
CA SER A 45 -3.37 44.33 -8.42
C SER A 45 -3.96 44.92 -9.70
N GLU A 46 -4.40 44.10 -10.67
CA GLU A 46 -4.87 44.60 -11.97
C GLU A 46 -6.39 44.89 -11.95
N ASP A 47 -6.79 46.16 -12.08
CA ASP A 47 -8.21 46.58 -12.04
C ASP A 47 -9.09 45.95 -13.13
N GLY A 48 -8.49 45.60 -14.28
CA GLY A 48 -9.17 44.94 -15.39
C GLY A 48 -9.61 43.51 -15.07
N ILE A 49 -9.01 42.87 -14.07
CA ILE A 49 -9.39 41.53 -13.62
C ILE A 49 -10.50 41.65 -12.58
N ARG A 50 -11.68 41.08 -12.86
CA ARG A 50 -12.84 41.08 -11.97
C ARG A 50 -12.93 39.84 -11.09
N GLY A 51 -12.26 38.76 -11.48
CA GLY A 51 -12.18 37.50 -10.75
C GLY A 51 -11.38 36.47 -11.55
N ALA A 52 -11.25 35.26 -11.02
CA ALA A 52 -10.45 34.22 -11.65
C ALA A 52 -11.07 32.82 -11.55
N VAL A 53 -10.74 31.96 -12.52
CA VAL A 53 -11.02 30.52 -12.50
C VAL A 53 -9.72 29.75 -12.66
N ILE A 54 -9.46 28.80 -11.77
CA ILE A 54 -8.35 27.85 -11.90
C ILE A 54 -8.88 26.57 -12.54
N ALA A 55 -8.23 26.11 -13.62
CA ALA A 55 -8.58 24.89 -14.34
C ALA A 55 -7.32 24.08 -14.66
N SER A 56 -7.48 22.87 -15.19
CA SER A 56 -6.36 22.04 -15.65
C SER A 56 -6.38 21.87 -17.16
N GLY A 57 -5.18 21.88 -17.76
CA GLY A 57 -4.96 21.53 -19.17
C GLY A 57 -4.71 20.04 -19.40
N LYS A 58 -4.71 19.19 -18.35
CA LYS A 58 -4.43 17.76 -18.46
C LYS A 58 -5.68 16.90 -18.35
N ASP A 59 -5.83 15.95 -19.29
CA ASP A 59 -6.90 14.93 -19.28
C ASP A 59 -6.89 14.03 -18.04
N SER A 60 -5.72 13.92 -17.40
CA SER A 60 -5.50 13.07 -16.24
C SER A 60 -6.13 13.63 -14.96
N GLY A 61 -6.42 14.94 -14.93
CA GLY A 61 -7.19 15.60 -13.89
C GLY A 61 -6.68 16.97 -13.50
N PHE A 62 -7.27 17.53 -12.46
CA PHE A 62 -6.93 18.83 -11.90
C PHE A 62 -5.49 18.90 -11.37
N MET A 63 -5.18 18.12 -10.32
CA MET A 63 -3.86 18.09 -9.66
C MET A 63 -3.73 16.90 -8.71
N ALA A 64 -2.57 16.24 -8.72
CA ALA A 64 -2.30 15.03 -7.91
C ALA A 64 -1.63 15.29 -6.54
N GLY A 65 -1.26 16.54 -6.25
CA GLY A 65 -0.61 16.95 -4.99
C GLY A 65 0.84 17.41 -5.18
N MET A 66 1.65 17.31 -4.12
CA MET A 66 3.06 17.71 -4.12
C MET A 66 3.92 16.80 -5.01
N ASP A 67 4.83 17.38 -5.79
CA ASP A 67 5.88 16.58 -6.45
C ASP A 67 6.81 16.01 -5.37
N LEU A 68 6.82 14.69 -5.21
CA LEU A 68 7.60 14.03 -4.15
C LEU A 68 9.12 14.11 -4.38
N LYS A 69 9.60 14.31 -5.61
CA LYS A 69 11.02 14.57 -5.86
C LYS A 69 11.41 15.93 -5.31
N TYR A 70 10.55 16.92 -5.54
CA TYR A 70 10.72 18.26 -4.97
C TYR A 70 10.56 18.25 -3.44
N PHE A 71 9.58 17.52 -2.91
CA PHE A 71 9.45 17.33 -1.47
C PHE A 71 10.71 16.70 -0.87
N GLY A 72 11.25 15.65 -1.50
CA GLY A 72 12.51 15.03 -1.09
C GLY A 72 13.68 16.02 -1.09
N SER A 73 13.76 16.93 -2.07
CA SER A 73 14.81 17.96 -2.08
C SER A 73 14.61 19.04 -1.02
N MET A 74 13.37 19.34 -0.59
CA MET A 74 13.13 20.20 0.58
C MET A 74 13.68 19.60 1.87
N LEU A 75 13.64 18.27 1.99
CA LEU A 75 14.12 17.52 3.15
C LEU A 75 15.62 17.19 3.10
N ALA A 76 16.30 17.49 1.99
CA ALA A 76 17.74 17.30 1.90
C ALA A 76 18.50 18.38 2.69
N SER A 77 19.61 18.00 3.34
CA SER A 77 20.57 18.91 3.97
C SER A 77 21.94 18.81 3.30
N ALA A 78 22.79 19.83 3.49
CA ALA A 78 24.09 19.95 2.84
C ALA A 78 25.13 18.90 3.26
N GLU A 79 24.90 18.16 4.35
CA GLU A 79 25.93 17.28 4.97
C GLU A 79 25.42 15.86 5.30
N GLY A 80 24.25 15.47 4.77
CA GLY A 80 23.65 14.17 5.07
C GLY A 80 23.00 14.07 6.46
N GLU A 81 23.01 15.16 7.23
CA GLU A 81 22.22 15.32 8.45
C GLU A 81 20.74 15.46 8.12
N ARG A 82 19.84 15.09 9.04
CA ARG A 82 18.40 15.35 8.83
C ARG A 82 18.08 16.79 9.21
N PRO A 83 17.32 17.53 8.39
CA PRO A 83 16.92 18.89 8.73
C PRO A 83 16.06 18.89 9.99
N SER A 84 16.20 19.93 10.82
CA SER A 84 15.34 20.08 11.98
C SER A 84 13.91 20.41 11.54
N PRO A 85 12.89 20.14 12.38
CA PRO A 85 11.53 20.60 12.11
C PRO A 85 11.43 22.12 11.88
N ALA A 86 12.35 22.92 12.45
CA ALA A 86 12.38 24.37 12.23
C ALA A 86 12.83 24.71 10.79
N ASP A 87 13.86 24.02 10.29
CA ASP A 87 14.36 24.23 8.92
C ASP A 87 13.34 23.84 7.85
N ILE A 88 12.51 22.83 8.16
CA ILE A 88 11.43 22.40 7.27
C ILE A 88 10.24 23.36 7.33
N PHE A 89 9.93 23.92 8.50
CA PHE A 89 8.75 24.76 8.70
C PHE A 89 8.66 25.90 7.68
N ASP A 90 9.74 26.65 7.49
CA ASP A 90 9.72 27.80 6.56
C ASP A 90 9.46 27.35 5.12
N LYS A 91 10.03 26.22 4.70
CA LYS A 91 9.84 25.67 3.35
C LYS A 91 8.39 25.22 3.10
N VAL A 92 7.77 24.58 4.08
CA VAL A 92 6.39 24.06 3.94
C VAL A 92 5.34 25.14 4.15
N PHE A 93 5.62 26.16 4.97
CA PHE A 93 4.67 27.22 5.27
C PHE A 93 4.40 28.14 4.07
N VAL A 94 5.34 28.24 3.12
CA VAL A 94 5.17 29.02 1.87
C VAL A 94 3.88 28.66 1.14
N LEU A 95 3.55 27.37 1.04
CA LEU A 95 2.33 26.93 0.33
C LEU A 95 1.06 27.41 1.06
N ASN A 96 1.05 27.31 2.39
CA ASN A 96 -0.04 27.81 3.21
C ASN A 96 -0.21 29.33 3.10
N GLN A 97 0.89 30.10 3.07
CA GLN A 97 0.85 31.54 2.83
C GLN A 97 0.29 31.88 1.46
N LEU A 98 0.70 31.13 0.44
CA LEU A 98 0.26 31.33 -0.94
C LEU A 98 -1.24 31.08 -1.10
N PHE A 99 -1.74 29.96 -0.57
CA PHE A 99 -3.16 29.65 -0.57
C PHE A 99 -3.96 30.66 0.25
N ARG A 100 -3.41 31.13 1.37
CA ARG A 100 -4.05 32.20 2.14
C ARG A 100 -4.12 33.52 1.39
N ARG A 101 -3.07 33.89 0.64
CA ARG A 101 -3.09 35.06 -0.26
C ARG A 101 -4.15 34.94 -1.36
N LEU A 102 -4.37 33.74 -1.89
CA LEU A 102 -5.45 33.48 -2.87
C LEU A 102 -6.84 33.72 -2.24
N GLU A 103 -7.06 33.23 -1.02
CA GLU A 103 -8.31 33.43 -0.27
C GLU A 103 -8.61 34.89 0.03
N THR A 104 -7.57 35.69 0.29
CA THR A 104 -7.71 37.09 0.73
C THR A 104 -7.33 38.09 -0.37
N CYS A 105 -7.29 37.67 -1.63
CA CYS A 105 -6.88 38.55 -2.74
C CYS A 105 -7.91 39.64 -3.09
N GLY A 106 -9.09 39.61 -2.47
CA GLY A 106 -10.15 40.62 -2.62
C GLY A 106 -11.07 40.41 -3.82
N LYS A 107 -10.82 39.39 -4.67
CA LYS A 107 -11.63 39.06 -5.85
C LYS A 107 -12.15 37.61 -5.80
N PRO A 108 -13.32 37.32 -6.40
CA PRO A 108 -13.85 35.97 -6.46
C PRO A 108 -12.92 35.06 -7.27
N VAL A 109 -12.65 33.88 -6.74
CA VAL A 109 -11.82 32.85 -7.36
C VAL A 109 -12.56 31.52 -7.30
N ALA A 110 -12.83 30.92 -8.45
CA ALA A 110 -13.40 29.58 -8.54
C ALA A 110 -12.35 28.57 -9.03
N CYS A 111 -12.58 27.28 -8.83
CA CYS A 111 -11.87 26.21 -9.51
C CYS A 111 -12.83 25.30 -10.27
N ALA A 112 -12.44 24.96 -11.50
CA ALA A 112 -13.09 23.99 -12.35
C ALA A 112 -12.32 22.67 -12.31
N ILE A 113 -12.90 21.67 -11.67
CA ILE A 113 -12.26 20.40 -11.36
C ILE A 113 -12.79 19.32 -12.28
N GLU A 114 -11.90 18.76 -13.08
CA GLU A 114 -12.11 17.54 -13.84
C GLU A 114 -11.11 16.48 -13.37
N GLY A 115 -11.54 15.21 -13.29
CA GLY A 115 -10.66 14.09 -12.96
C GLY A 115 -10.05 14.12 -11.55
N THR A 116 -8.76 13.79 -11.44
CA THR A 116 -8.06 13.66 -10.15
C THR A 116 -7.77 15.03 -9.50
N CYS A 117 -8.22 15.23 -8.27
CA CYS A 117 -7.95 16.41 -7.44
C CYS A 117 -7.70 15.95 -6.00
N VAL A 118 -6.46 15.59 -5.71
CA VAL A 118 -6.08 14.96 -4.43
C VAL A 118 -4.90 15.66 -3.77
N GLY A 119 -4.82 15.50 -2.45
CA GLY A 119 -3.81 16.11 -1.60
C GLY A 119 -3.73 17.62 -1.80
N GLY A 120 -2.53 18.14 -2.05
CA GLY A 120 -2.30 19.55 -2.38
C GLY A 120 -3.21 20.14 -3.47
N GLY A 121 -3.71 19.32 -4.41
CA GLY A 121 -4.69 19.75 -5.41
C GLY A 121 -6.05 20.12 -4.79
N LEU A 122 -6.52 19.30 -3.85
CA LEU A 122 -7.74 19.61 -3.10
C LEU A 122 -7.52 20.74 -2.10
N GLU A 123 -6.31 20.85 -1.53
CA GLU A 123 -5.96 21.99 -0.66
C GLU A 123 -6.00 23.32 -1.41
N LEU A 124 -5.49 23.37 -2.64
CA LEU A 124 -5.64 24.52 -3.55
C LEU A 124 -7.11 24.80 -3.85
N ALA A 125 -7.88 23.78 -4.21
CA ALA A 125 -9.31 23.93 -4.50
C ALA A 125 -10.11 24.46 -3.30
N MET A 126 -9.79 24.02 -2.08
CA MET A 126 -10.43 24.53 -0.86
C MET A 126 -10.01 25.96 -0.51
N ALA A 127 -8.88 26.45 -1.03
CA ALA A 127 -8.48 27.85 -0.92
C ALA A 127 -9.25 28.76 -1.91
N CYS A 128 -9.85 28.21 -2.97
CA CYS A 128 -10.78 28.96 -3.83
C CYS A 128 -12.12 29.22 -3.11
N HIS A 129 -12.86 30.22 -3.56
CA HIS A 129 -14.17 30.60 -3.03
C HIS A 129 -15.30 29.67 -3.52
N ARG A 130 -15.12 29.06 -4.70
CA ARG A 130 -16.09 28.12 -5.31
C ARG A 130 -15.37 26.96 -5.97
N ARG A 131 -15.91 25.75 -5.81
CA ARG A 131 -15.43 24.49 -6.37
C ARG A 131 -16.53 23.84 -7.20
N VAL A 132 -16.32 23.79 -8.52
CA VAL A 132 -17.24 23.15 -9.49
C VAL A 132 -16.56 21.89 -10.02
N VAL A 133 -17.25 20.75 -9.96
CA VAL A 133 -16.68 19.43 -10.28
C VAL A 133 -17.47 18.74 -11.38
N GLY A 134 -16.77 18.21 -12.39
CA GLY A 134 -17.36 17.34 -13.40
C GLY A 134 -17.73 15.94 -12.84
N ASP A 135 -18.95 15.49 -13.10
CA ASP A 135 -19.45 14.18 -12.68
C ASP A 135 -18.89 13.07 -13.58
N SER A 136 -17.83 12.43 -13.09
CA SER A 136 -17.21 11.29 -13.77
C SER A 136 -16.87 10.21 -12.75
N PRO A 137 -17.05 8.91 -13.10
CA PRO A 137 -16.61 7.82 -12.24
C PRO A 137 -15.09 7.77 -12.05
N LYS A 138 -14.32 8.51 -12.88
CA LYS A 138 -12.86 8.66 -12.76
C LYS A 138 -12.45 9.82 -11.85
N THR A 139 -13.37 10.73 -11.52
CA THR A 139 -13.08 11.87 -10.64
C THR A 139 -12.83 11.38 -9.22
N GLN A 140 -11.69 11.78 -8.67
CA GLN A 140 -11.25 11.42 -7.33
C GLN A 140 -10.87 12.68 -6.57
N LEU A 141 -11.48 12.85 -5.40
CA LEU A 141 -11.26 14.00 -4.52
C LEU A 141 -10.80 13.50 -3.15
N GLY A 142 -9.81 14.12 -2.51
CA GLY A 142 -9.51 13.79 -1.11
C GLY A 142 -8.10 14.14 -0.67
N LEU A 143 -7.79 13.79 0.57
CA LEU A 143 -6.51 14.05 1.23
C LEU A 143 -5.87 12.72 1.68
N PRO A 144 -5.19 11.99 0.78
CA PRO A 144 -4.69 10.63 1.02
C PRO A 144 -3.29 10.58 1.69
N GLU A 145 -2.73 11.70 2.14
CA GLU A 145 -1.36 11.83 2.67
C GLU A 145 -1.05 10.83 3.80
N ILE A 146 -2.06 10.45 4.59
CA ILE A 146 -1.91 9.48 5.68
C ILE A 146 -1.40 8.12 5.22
N LEU A 147 -1.70 7.73 3.99
CA LEU A 147 -1.31 6.44 3.41
C LEU A 147 0.20 6.34 3.15
N ILE A 148 0.90 7.47 3.13
CA ILE A 148 2.35 7.56 2.87
C ILE A 148 3.11 8.12 4.07
N GLY A 149 2.51 8.14 5.27
CA GLY A 149 3.19 8.59 6.49
C GLY A 149 3.25 10.10 6.66
N LEU A 150 2.43 10.86 5.92
CA LEU A 150 2.26 12.30 6.04
C LEU A 150 0.82 12.63 6.45
N PHE A 151 0.49 13.91 6.55
CA PHE A 151 -0.89 14.39 6.61
C PHE A 151 -0.98 15.72 5.83
N PRO A 152 -2.17 16.29 5.58
CA PRO A 152 -2.29 17.54 4.82
C PRO A 152 -1.48 18.68 5.43
N GLY A 153 -0.67 19.35 4.61
CA GLY A 153 0.29 20.38 5.04
C GLY A 153 0.17 21.72 4.30
N GLY A 154 -0.76 21.83 3.35
CA GLY A 154 -1.17 23.05 2.65
C GLY A 154 -2.50 23.61 3.16
N GLY A 155 -2.82 23.39 4.44
CA GLY A 155 -4.01 23.86 5.15
C GLY A 155 -5.23 22.98 5.00
N GLY A 156 -5.09 21.79 4.41
CA GLY A 156 -6.18 20.84 4.21
C GLY A 156 -6.82 20.39 5.52
N SER A 157 -6.04 20.16 6.57
CA SER A 157 -6.58 19.79 7.88
C SER A 157 -7.43 20.90 8.50
N GLN A 158 -7.15 22.15 8.11
CA GLN A 158 -7.80 23.34 8.64
C GLN A 158 -9.02 23.77 7.82
N ARG A 159 -8.94 23.70 6.50
CA ARG A 159 -10.02 24.07 5.57
C ARG A 159 -11.10 23.01 5.54
N MET A 160 -10.73 21.74 5.42
CA MET A 160 -11.69 20.64 5.34
C MET A 160 -12.55 20.56 6.59
N THR A 161 -11.95 20.68 7.78
CA THR A 161 -12.68 20.68 9.06
C THR A 161 -13.63 21.88 9.20
N ARG A 162 -13.30 23.04 8.63
CA ARG A 162 -14.17 24.23 8.61
C ARG A 162 -15.31 24.13 7.58
N LEU A 163 -15.15 23.33 6.52
CA LEU A 163 -16.17 23.08 5.51
C LEU A 163 -17.19 22.02 5.93
N MET A 164 -16.72 20.85 6.38
CA MET A 164 -17.58 19.68 6.63
C MET A 164 -17.71 19.29 8.12
N GLY A 165 -16.99 19.97 9.01
CA GLY A 165 -16.95 19.65 10.44
C GLY A 165 -15.85 18.65 10.81
N VAL A 166 -15.42 18.71 12.07
CA VAL A 166 -14.25 17.96 12.58
C VAL A 166 -14.45 16.45 12.48
N GLN A 167 -15.58 15.93 12.95
CA GLN A 167 -15.85 14.49 12.96
C GLN A 167 -15.82 13.90 11.56
N ALA A 168 -16.52 14.56 10.61
CA ALA A 168 -16.57 14.10 9.23
C ALA A 168 -15.19 14.16 8.58
N ALA A 169 -14.48 15.29 8.68
CA ALA A 169 -13.16 15.46 8.09
C ALA A 169 -12.13 14.43 8.59
N LEU A 170 -12.10 14.15 9.91
CA LEU A 170 -11.19 13.16 10.49
C LEU A 170 -11.44 11.74 9.97
N MET A 171 -12.70 11.36 9.70
CA MET A 171 -13.00 10.03 9.12
C MET A 171 -12.38 9.83 7.73
N TYR A 172 -12.21 10.91 6.94
CA TYR A 172 -11.57 10.82 5.63
C TYR A 172 -10.05 10.94 5.74
N MET A 173 -9.54 11.96 6.46
CA MET A 173 -8.10 12.21 6.54
C MET A 173 -7.33 11.11 7.27
N LEU A 174 -7.87 10.51 8.35
CA LEU A 174 -7.20 9.43 9.08
C LEU A 174 -7.16 8.11 8.30
N GLN A 175 -8.02 7.95 7.30
CA GLN A 175 -8.10 6.75 6.46
C GLN A 175 -7.58 6.98 5.04
N GLY A 176 -7.24 8.22 4.69
CA GLY A 176 -6.90 8.62 3.31
C GLY A 176 -8.03 8.34 2.32
N LYS A 177 -9.29 8.38 2.76
CA LYS A 177 -10.45 8.03 1.93
C LYS A 177 -10.71 9.13 0.89
N LEU A 178 -10.97 8.70 -0.34
CA LEU A 178 -11.36 9.57 -1.44
C LEU A 178 -12.89 9.68 -1.54
N PHE A 179 -13.38 10.82 -1.99
CA PHE A 179 -14.76 11.10 -2.31
C PHE A 179 -15.05 10.85 -3.80
N ARG A 180 -16.29 10.46 -4.07
CA ARG A 180 -16.93 10.68 -5.39
C ARG A 180 -17.55 12.09 -5.43
N PRO A 181 -17.75 12.68 -6.63
CA PRO A 181 -18.31 14.03 -6.78
C PRO A 181 -19.56 14.27 -5.92
N ALA A 182 -20.57 13.40 -6.02
CA ALA A 182 -21.83 13.54 -5.27
C ALA A 182 -21.64 13.50 -3.74
N GLU A 183 -20.73 12.66 -3.24
CA GLU A 183 -20.43 12.55 -1.81
C GLU A 183 -19.71 13.81 -1.31
N ALA A 184 -18.75 14.33 -2.10
CA ALA A 184 -18.03 15.56 -1.77
C ALA A 184 -18.97 16.77 -1.70
N ALA A 185 -19.96 16.85 -2.60
CA ALA A 185 -20.94 17.94 -2.62
C ALA A 185 -21.90 17.87 -1.43
N MET A 186 -22.40 16.67 -1.11
CA MET A 186 -23.24 16.43 0.07
C MET A 186 -22.54 16.87 1.37
N LEU A 187 -21.23 16.65 1.44
CA LEU A 187 -20.39 17.02 2.59
C LEU A 187 -19.80 18.43 2.50
N LYS A 188 -20.14 19.20 1.47
CA LYS A 188 -19.70 20.59 1.25
C LYS A 188 -18.18 20.76 1.08
N VAL A 189 -17.47 19.69 0.75
CA VAL A 189 -16.05 19.76 0.35
C VAL A 189 -15.94 20.39 -1.04
N VAL A 190 -16.97 20.21 -1.87
CA VAL A 190 -17.14 20.90 -3.16
C VAL A 190 -18.54 21.52 -3.19
N ASP A 191 -18.75 22.55 -4.00
CA ASP A 191 -20.00 23.30 -3.95
C ASP A 191 -21.00 22.91 -5.04
N GLU A 192 -20.52 22.36 -6.16
CA GLU A 192 -21.36 22.03 -7.30
C GLU A 192 -20.80 20.85 -8.09
N VAL A 193 -21.70 19.96 -8.53
CA VAL A 193 -21.38 18.84 -9.43
C VAL A 193 -22.16 19.06 -10.71
N VAL A 194 -21.46 19.06 -11.83
CA VAL A 194 -22.00 19.35 -13.16
C VAL A 194 -21.67 18.22 -14.13
N PRO A 195 -22.32 18.14 -15.31
CA PRO A 195 -21.91 17.21 -16.35
C PRO A 195 -20.41 17.32 -16.66
N GLN A 196 -19.75 16.18 -16.88
CA GLN A 196 -18.34 16.15 -17.23
C GLN A 196 -18.05 17.07 -18.44
N GLY A 197 -17.03 17.91 -18.33
CA GLY A 197 -16.60 18.83 -19.39
C GLY A 197 -17.24 20.20 -19.33
N THR A 198 -18.19 20.46 -18.42
CA THR A 198 -18.83 21.79 -18.29
C THR A 198 -18.37 22.57 -17.06
N ALA A 199 -17.43 22.05 -16.26
CA ALA A 199 -17.01 22.68 -15.01
C ALA A 199 -16.39 24.08 -15.21
N LEU A 200 -15.64 24.29 -16.31
CA LEU A 200 -14.99 25.57 -16.60
C LEU A 200 -16.01 26.67 -16.88
N ASP A 201 -16.95 26.43 -17.79
CA ASP A 201 -17.97 27.40 -18.16
C ASP A 201 -18.86 27.76 -16.98
N THR A 202 -19.26 26.77 -16.17
CA THR A 202 -20.03 27.00 -14.95
C THR A 202 -19.23 27.82 -13.92
N ALA A 203 -17.95 27.52 -13.73
CA ALA A 203 -17.10 28.29 -12.82
C ALA A 203 -16.94 29.75 -13.28
N LYS A 204 -16.75 30.00 -14.58
CA LYS A 204 -16.69 31.35 -15.15
C LYS A 204 -18.00 32.10 -14.95
N ALA A 205 -19.13 31.45 -15.23
CA ALA A 205 -20.45 32.04 -15.02
C ALA A 205 -20.68 32.42 -13.55
N TRP A 206 -20.24 31.57 -12.61
CA TRP A 206 -20.33 31.87 -11.18
C TRP A 206 -19.49 33.09 -10.80
N VAL A 207 -18.24 33.19 -11.26
CA VAL A 207 -17.37 34.35 -10.99
C VAL A 207 -18.00 35.64 -11.52
N LYS A 208 -18.52 35.62 -12.75
CA LYS A 208 -19.21 36.75 -13.37
C LYS A 208 -20.40 37.23 -12.54
N ALA A 209 -21.21 36.29 -12.06
CA ALA A 209 -22.43 36.59 -11.32
C ALA A 209 -22.17 37.02 -9.87
N ASN A 210 -20.99 36.74 -9.31
CA ASN A 210 -20.68 36.96 -7.89
C ASN A 210 -19.41 37.81 -7.69
N PRO A 211 -19.38 39.07 -8.19
CA PRO A 211 -18.17 39.92 -8.17
C PRO A 211 -17.66 40.27 -6.76
N THR A 212 -18.48 40.08 -5.72
CA THR A 212 -18.15 40.36 -4.32
C THR A 212 -17.93 39.10 -3.48
N ALA A 213 -18.03 37.90 -4.06
CA ALA A 213 -17.83 36.63 -3.35
C ALA A 213 -16.34 36.30 -3.18
N SER A 214 -15.63 37.17 -2.47
CA SER A 214 -14.18 37.13 -2.23
C SER A 214 -13.78 36.93 -0.77
N VAL A 215 -14.70 36.38 0.04
CA VAL A 215 -14.48 36.13 1.47
C VAL A 215 -14.85 34.68 1.79
N GLN A 216 -13.93 33.96 2.44
CA GLN A 216 -14.18 32.59 2.87
C GLN A 216 -15.12 32.54 4.08
N PRO A 217 -15.89 31.44 4.29
CA PRO A 217 -16.82 31.32 5.40
C PRO A 217 -16.18 31.57 6.78
N TRP A 218 -14.92 31.16 6.98
CA TRP A 218 -14.20 31.30 8.24
C TRP A 218 -13.62 32.70 8.50
N ASP A 219 -13.66 33.59 7.52
CA ASP A 219 -13.29 35.00 7.68
C ASP A 219 -14.50 35.91 7.97
N VAL A 220 -15.71 35.36 7.82
CA VAL A 220 -16.93 36.07 8.17
C VAL A 220 -17.05 36.17 9.70
N LYS A 221 -17.26 37.39 10.20
CA LYS A 221 -17.46 37.64 11.64
C LYS A 221 -18.59 36.76 12.17
N GLY A 222 -18.30 36.01 13.23
CA GLY A 222 -19.27 35.10 13.86
C GLY A 222 -19.35 33.72 13.22
N PHE A 223 -18.38 33.35 12.36
CA PHE A 223 -18.23 31.98 11.87
C PHE A 223 -18.37 30.94 13.00
N LYS A 224 -19.11 29.87 12.69
CA LYS A 224 -19.27 28.71 13.57
C LYS A 224 -18.80 27.47 12.83
N PHE A 225 -17.93 26.70 13.46
CA PHE A 225 -17.56 25.38 12.95
C PHE A 225 -18.80 24.52 12.75
N PRO A 226 -18.95 23.84 11.60
CA PRO A 226 -19.99 22.83 11.42
C PRO A 226 -19.84 21.74 12.49
N GLY A 227 -20.89 21.51 13.28
CA GLY A 227 -20.85 20.61 14.45
C GLY A 227 -20.18 21.18 15.71
N GLY A 228 -19.57 22.36 15.62
CA GLY A 228 -18.89 23.06 16.71
C GLY A 228 -17.45 22.58 16.97
N ALA A 229 -16.71 23.38 17.73
CA ALA A 229 -15.31 23.14 18.07
C ALA A 229 -14.98 23.66 19.47
N GLY A 230 -13.90 23.12 20.05
CA GLY A 230 -13.34 23.54 21.34
C GLY A 230 -13.93 22.85 22.57
N GLY A 231 -13.23 23.02 23.70
CA GLY A 231 -13.51 22.29 24.95
C GLY A 231 -14.89 22.52 25.57
N PHE A 232 -15.59 23.59 25.18
CA PHE A 232 -16.96 23.88 25.62
C PHE A 232 -18.04 23.27 24.73
N ASN A 233 -17.70 22.66 23.60
CA ASN A 233 -18.65 21.97 22.74
C ASN A 233 -18.62 20.44 23.02
N PRO A 234 -19.71 19.85 23.56
CA PRO A 234 -19.72 18.43 23.92
C PRO A 234 -19.46 17.47 22.75
N ALA A 235 -19.97 17.78 21.55
CA ALA A 235 -19.78 16.93 20.37
C ALA A 235 -18.32 16.91 19.90
N PHE A 236 -17.64 18.07 19.94
CA PHE A 236 -16.20 18.14 19.69
C PHE A 236 -15.40 17.34 20.74
N VAL A 237 -15.70 17.51 22.02
CA VAL A 237 -15.01 16.77 23.10
C VAL A 237 -15.19 15.27 22.93
N GLN A 238 -16.41 14.80 22.64
CA GLN A 238 -16.69 13.39 22.37
C GLN A 238 -15.95 12.88 21.13
N THR A 239 -15.93 13.66 20.05
CA THR A 239 -15.21 13.30 18.82
C THR A 239 -13.72 13.10 19.11
N MET A 240 -13.08 14.04 19.80
CA MET A 240 -11.65 13.97 20.08
C MET A 240 -11.31 12.89 21.12
N ALA A 241 -12.16 12.71 22.15
CA ALA A 241 -12.01 11.65 23.14
C ALA A 241 -12.13 10.24 22.54
N ALA A 242 -12.93 10.07 21.49
CA ALA A 242 -13.05 8.80 20.76
C ALA A 242 -11.95 8.62 19.70
N ALA A 243 -11.58 9.69 18.99
CA ALA A 243 -10.62 9.62 17.89
C ALA A 243 -9.24 9.14 18.35
N VAL A 244 -8.72 9.67 19.47
CA VAL A 244 -7.40 9.29 20.00
C VAL A 244 -7.28 7.78 20.28
N PRO A 245 -8.13 7.13 21.10
CA PRO A 245 -8.01 5.70 21.36
C PRO A 245 -8.30 4.85 20.12
N MET A 246 -9.16 5.28 19.20
CA MET A 246 -9.37 4.57 17.93
C MET A 246 -8.11 4.60 17.05
N THR A 247 -7.48 5.77 16.93
CA THR A 247 -6.21 5.91 16.20
C THR A 247 -5.12 5.08 16.85
N VAL A 248 -4.96 5.14 18.18
CA VAL A 248 -3.99 4.30 18.92
C VAL A 248 -4.27 2.81 18.71
N LYS A 249 -5.54 2.39 18.71
CA LYS A 249 -5.91 0.99 18.45
C LYS A 249 -5.55 0.55 17.03
N GLN A 250 -5.68 1.43 16.04
CA GLN A 250 -5.38 1.11 14.64
C GLN A 250 -3.88 1.14 14.34
N THR A 251 -3.15 2.13 14.87
CA THR A 251 -1.72 2.32 14.57
C THR A 251 -0.80 1.63 15.56
N GLN A 252 -1.32 1.24 16.72
CA GLN A 252 -0.56 0.74 17.87
C GLN A 252 0.57 1.72 18.28
N ARG A 253 0.38 3.03 18.02
CA ARG A 253 1.36 4.11 18.20
C ARG A 253 2.61 4.02 17.33
N ASN A 254 2.59 3.22 16.28
CA ASN A 254 3.72 3.10 15.37
C ASN A 254 3.74 4.16 14.27
N MET A 255 2.69 4.97 14.11
CA MET A 255 2.62 6.01 13.07
C MET A 255 2.47 7.40 13.68
N ASN A 256 3.36 8.30 13.31
CA ASN A 256 3.44 9.66 13.83
C ASN A 256 2.37 10.58 13.20
N ALA A 257 2.14 10.45 11.89
CA ALA A 257 1.24 11.34 11.16
C ALA A 257 -0.22 11.37 11.66
N PRO A 258 -0.87 10.23 12.00
CA PRO A 258 -2.23 10.26 12.54
C PRO A 258 -2.37 11.04 13.86
N ILE A 259 -1.39 10.93 14.76
CA ILE A 259 -1.40 11.66 16.03
C ILE A 259 -1.11 13.16 15.80
N ALA A 260 -0.18 13.46 14.90
CA ALA A 260 0.10 14.84 14.49
C ALA A 260 -1.12 15.52 13.85
N LEU A 261 -1.85 14.81 12.98
CA LEU A 261 -3.09 15.28 12.38
C LEU A 261 -4.16 15.58 13.45
N LEU A 262 -4.38 14.66 14.39
CA LEU A 262 -5.32 14.88 15.50
C LEU A 262 -4.96 16.12 16.31
N SER A 263 -3.66 16.34 16.56
CA SER A 263 -3.16 17.49 17.31
C SER A 263 -3.34 18.80 16.53
N ALA A 264 -3.00 18.80 15.24
CA ALA A 264 -3.18 19.94 14.35
C ALA A 264 -4.66 20.33 14.22
N VAL A 265 -5.57 19.36 14.14
CA VAL A 265 -7.01 19.61 14.10
C VAL A 265 -7.53 20.11 15.45
N TYR A 266 -7.11 19.50 16.56
CA TYR A 266 -7.55 19.93 17.90
C TYR A 266 -7.22 21.39 18.17
N GLU A 267 -5.94 21.73 18.05
CA GLU A 267 -5.44 23.08 18.33
C GLU A 267 -5.89 24.08 17.25
N GLY A 268 -5.90 23.68 15.98
CA GLY A 268 -6.31 24.53 14.88
C GLY A 268 -7.81 24.88 14.89
N ALA A 269 -8.67 24.00 15.39
CA ALA A 269 -10.12 24.22 15.45
C ALA A 269 -10.55 25.27 16.48
N ILE A 270 -9.69 25.61 17.43
CA ILE A 270 -9.96 26.65 18.46
C ILE A 270 -9.27 27.98 18.16
N LEU A 271 -8.68 28.12 16.96
CA LEU A 271 -7.93 29.29 16.54
C LEU A 271 -8.48 29.90 15.23
N PRO A 272 -8.24 31.20 14.97
CA PRO A 272 -8.42 31.79 13.65
C PRO A 272 -7.58 31.08 12.59
N ILE A 273 -8.02 31.08 11.34
CA ILE A 273 -7.40 30.30 10.25
C ILE A 273 -5.90 30.58 10.10
N ASP A 274 -5.47 31.85 10.20
CA ASP A 274 -4.07 32.26 10.04
C ASP A 274 -3.14 31.61 11.09
N GLN A 275 -3.62 31.43 12.32
CA GLN A 275 -2.88 30.72 13.35
C GLN A 275 -2.99 29.20 13.18
N ALA A 276 -4.17 28.72 12.78
CA ALA A 276 -4.43 27.31 12.60
C ALA A 276 -3.54 26.66 11.51
N ILE A 277 -3.33 27.34 10.38
CA ILE A 277 -2.43 26.85 9.31
C ILE A 277 -0.94 26.85 9.73
N ARG A 278 -0.55 27.75 10.66
CA ARG A 278 0.79 27.71 11.28
C ARG A 278 0.94 26.51 12.20
N ILE A 279 -0.10 26.17 12.98
CA ILE A 279 -0.10 24.95 13.81
C ILE A 279 0.01 23.70 12.96
N GLU A 280 -0.77 23.60 11.88
CA GLU A 280 -0.66 22.51 10.91
C GLU A 280 0.78 22.39 10.39
N SER A 281 1.36 23.48 9.89
CA SER A 281 2.72 23.48 9.33
C SER A 281 3.77 23.06 10.37
N LYS A 282 3.61 23.40 11.66
CA LYS A 282 4.52 22.94 12.74
C LYS A 282 4.45 21.43 12.93
N TYR A 283 3.25 20.87 13.01
CA TYR A 283 3.08 19.42 13.14
C TYR A 283 3.53 18.69 11.88
N PHE A 284 3.25 19.24 10.70
CA PHE A 284 3.69 18.69 9.41
C PHE A 284 5.21 18.65 9.33
N ALA A 285 5.89 19.75 9.67
CA ALA A 285 7.34 19.81 9.66
C ALA A 285 7.98 18.79 10.62
N ARG A 286 7.38 18.53 11.79
CA ARG A 286 7.83 17.47 12.70
C ARG A 286 7.72 16.08 12.08
N VAL A 287 6.59 15.78 11.44
CA VAL A 287 6.37 14.49 10.77
C VAL A 287 7.31 14.33 9.58
N ALA A 288 7.48 15.37 8.77
CA ALA A 288 8.35 15.37 7.60
C ALA A 288 9.84 15.23 7.95
N ALA A 289 10.26 15.76 9.11
CA ALA A 289 11.63 15.59 9.62
C ALA A 289 11.92 14.15 10.06
N ASP A 290 10.88 13.38 10.40
CA ASP A 290 11.04 12.03 10.91
C ASP A 290 11.39 11.04 9.78
N PRO A 291 12.41 10.18 9.94
CA PRO A 291 12.73 9.11 8.98
C PRO A 291 11.54 8.28 8.51
N GLN A 292 10.57 8.02 9.40
CA GLN A 292 9.40 7.22 9.13
C GLN A 292 8.67 7.71 7.88
N ALA A 293 8.46 9.03 7.74
CA ALA A 293 7.77 9.60 6.60
C ALA A 293 8.53 9.32 5.30
N SER A 294 9.85 9.53 5.29
CA SER A 294 10.70 9.29 4.11
C SER A 294 10.74 7.81 3.71
N ASN A 295 10.77 6.90 4.69
CA ASN A 295 10.73 5.45 4.45
C ASN A 295 9.39 5.00 3.86
N MET A 296 8.28 5.50 4.43
CA MET A 296 6.94 5.20 3.93
C MET A 296 6.73 5.77 2.52
N ILE A 297 7.17 6.99 2.24
CA ILE A 297 7.12 7.60 0.89
C ILE A 297 7.90 6.76 -0.12
N ARG A 298 9.14 6.36 0.23
CA ARG A 298 9.99 5.54 -0.64
C ARG A 298 9.28 4.26 -1.04
N SER A 299 8.79 3.48 -0.08
CA SER A 299 8.26 2.13 -0.37
C SER A 299 6.79 2.12 -0.79
N LEU A 300 5.93 2.86 -0.09
CA LEU A 300 4.47 2.83 -0.30
C LEU A 300 4.01 3.65 -1.50
N PHE A 301 4.85 4.57 -1.99
CA PHE A 301 4.54 5.41 -3.15
C PHE A 301 5.55 5.26 -4.27
N VAL A 302 6.81 5.63 -4.07
CA VAL A 302 7.80 5.72 -5.17
C VAL A 302 8.09 4.33 -5.76
N ASN A 303 8.54 3.39 -4.92
CA ASN A 303 8.91 2.06 -5.35
C ASN A 303 7.68 1.27 -5.83
N LYS A 304 6.57 1.36 -5.09
CA LYS A 304 5.30 0.74 -5.50
C LYS A 304 4.85 1.18 -6.89
N GLN A 305 4.83 2.49 -7.17
CA GLN A 305 4.45 3.00 -8.49
C GLN A 305 5.44 2.58 -9.58
N ALA A 306 6.74 2.55 -9.27
CA ALA A 306 7.74 2.07 -10.21
C ALA A 306 7.50 0.60 -10.58
N ALA A 307 7.25 -0.26 -9.58
CA ALA A 307 6.90 -1.66 -9.78
C ALA A 307 5.63 -1.82 -10.63
N GLU A 308 4.56 -1.08 -10.33
CA GLU A 308 3.30 -1.09 -11.09
C GLU A 308 3.43 -0.56 -12.52
N ARG A 309 4.41 0.31 -12.79
CA ARG A 309 4.76 0.77 -14.14
C ARG A 309 5.73 -0.16 -14.87
N GLY A 310 6.06 -1.31 -14.27
CA GLY A 310 6.91 -2.31 -14.89
C GLY A 310 8.40 -1.98 -14.81
N ALA A 311 8.90 -1.44 -13.69
CA ALA A 311 10.33 -1.20 -13.48
C ALA A 311 11.19 -2.45 -13.72
N ARG A 312 10.66 -3.63 -13.38
CA ARG A 312 11.29 -4.94 -13.58
C ARG A 312 11.01 -5.59 -14.94
N ARG A 313 10.27 -4.92 -15.84
CA ARG A 313 9.87 -5.49 -17.14
C ARG A 313 11.02 -5.42 -18.14
N PRO A 314 11.39 -6.53 -18.81
CA PRO A 314 12.36 -6.50 -19.91
C PRO A 314 11.95 -5.49 -20.99
N LYS A 315 12.85 -4.56 -21.33
CA LYS A 315 12.55 -3.43 -22.23
C LYS A 315 12.53 -3.82 -23.71
N ASP A 316 13.24 -4.88 -24.05
CA ASP A 316 13.39 -5.46 -25.39
C ASP A 316 12.19 -6.31 -25.81
N GLN A 317 11.31 -6.67 -24.87
CA GLN A 317 10.15 -7.53 -25.13
C GLN A 317 8.91 -6.70 -25.51
N PRO A 318 8.17 -7.07 -26.57
CA PRO A 318 6.91 -6.39 -26.91
C PRO A 318 5.88 -6.57 -25.79
N LYS A 319 4.90 -5.65 -25.70
CA LYS A 319 3.75 -5.82 -24.79
C LYS A 319 2.99 -7.09 -25.14
N ALA A 320 2.78 -7.95 -24.16
CA ALA A 320 2.12 -9.23 -24.31
C ALA A 320 0.91 -9.33 -23.36
N PRO A 321 -0.12 -8.49 -23.53
CA PRO A 321 -1.31 -8.58 -22.69
C PRO A 321 -2.00 -9.94 -22.84
N THR A 322 -2.84 -10.30 -21.87
CA THR A 322 -3.50 -11.62 -21.84
C THR A 322 -4.92 -11.43 -22.35
N ARG A 323 -5.29 -12.16 -23.40
CA ARG A 323 -6.66 -12.13 -23.93
C ARG A 323 -7.46 -13.32 -23.41
N LYS A 324 -6.87 -14.52 -23.48
CA LYS A 324 -7.50 -15.76 -23.01
C LYS A 324 -6.58 -16.49 -22.03
N LEU A 325 -7.04 -16.66 -20.79
CA LEU A 325 -6.35 -17.32 -19.69
C LEU A 325 -6.84 -18.76 -19.52
N ALA A 326 -5.92 -19.72 -19.48
CA ALA A 326 -6.18 -21.07 -18.97
C ALA A 326 -5.87 -21.10 -17.46
N MET A 327 -6.90 -21.13 -16.63
CA MET A 327 -6.77 -21.15 -15.17
C MET A 327 -6.99 -22.59 -14.67
N LEU A 328 -5.91 -23.27 -14.29
CA LEU A 328 -5.95 -24.66 -13.83
C LEU A 328 -6.16 -24.73 -12.31
N GLY A 329 -7.22 -25.42 -11.90
CA GLY A 329 -7.68 -25.51 -10.51
C GLY A 329 -8.72 -24.43 -10.22
N ALA A 330 -9.93 -24.84 -9.84
CA ALA A 330 -11.05 -23.95 -9.51
C ALA A 330 -11.29 -23.79 -8.00
N GLY A 331 -10.29 -24.17 -7.19
CA GLY A 331 -10.27 -23.91 -5.76
C GLY A 331 -10.20 -22.41 -5.42
N MET A 332 -10.03 -22.09 -4.12
CA MET A 332 -10.06 -20.71 -3.62
C MET A 332 -9.12 -19.75 -4.38
N MET A 333 -7.88 -20.16 -4.66
CA MET A 333 -6.91 -19.32 -5.37
C MET A 333 -7.29 -19.14 -6.84
N GLY A 334 -7.57 -20.23 -7.56
CA GLY A 334 -7.93 -20.17 -8.97
C GLY A 334 -9.23 -19.42 -9.24
N ALA A 335 -10.25 -19.58 -8.39
CA ALA A 335 -11.49 -18.80 -8.48
C ALA A 335 -11.25 -17.29 -8.25
N GLY A 336 -10.35 -16.93 -7.32
CA GLY A 336 -9.96 -15.55 -7.09
C GLY A 336 -9.16 -14.94 -8.25
N ILE A 337 -8.23 -15.71 -8.84
CA ILE A 337 -7.48 -15.30 -10.03
C ILE A 337 -8.43 -15.14 -11.23
N ALA A 338 -9.35 -16.07 -11.43
CA ALA A 338 -10.40 -15.97 -12.45
C ALA A 338 -11.27 -14.72 -12.27
N THR A 339 -11.60 -14.37 -11.02
CA THR A 339 -12.38 -13.16 -10.71
C THR A 339 -11.66 -11.89 -11.17
N VAL A 340 -10.38 -11.72 -10.81
CA VAL A 340 -9.63 -10.50 -11.17
C VAL A 340 -9.27 -10.46 -12.65
N ALA A 341 -9.03 -11.62 -13.29
CA ALA A 341 -8.78 -11.72 -14.73
C ALA A 341 -10.03 -11.37 -15.55
N ALA A 342 -11.20 -11.91 -15.20
CA ALA A 342 -12.46 -11.59 -15.86
C ALA A 342 -12.83 -10.10 -15.69
N GLN A 343 -12.61 -9.51 -14.51
CA GLN A 343 -12.80 -8.08 -14.27
C GLN A 343 -11.86 -7.19 -15.10
N ALA A 344 -10.68 -7.70 -15.46
CA ALA A 344 -9.75 -7.05 -16.37
C ALA A 344 -10.12 -7.24 -17.86
N GLY A 345 -11.20 -7.96 -18.16
CA GLY A 345 -11.74 -8.14 -19.51
C GLY A 345 -11.27 -9.41 -20.22
N MET A 346 -10.54 -10.29 -19.54
CA MET A 346 -9.98 -11.52 -20.13
C MET A 346 -11.04 -12.63 -20.23
N GLU A 347 -10.98 -13.44 -21.28
CA GLU A 347 -11.66 -14.73 -21.32
C GLU A 347 -10.92 -15.72 -20.41
N VAL A 348 -11.64 -16.46 -19.58
CA VAL A 348 -11.07 -17.40 -18.60
C VAL A 348 -11.65 -18.79 -18.79
N MET A 349 -10.81 -19.73 -19.18
CA MET A 349 -11.11 -21.16 -19.13
C MET A 349 -10.78 -21.65 -17.72
N LEU A 350 -11.79 -21.79 -16.87
CA LEU A 350 -11.63 -22.22 -15.48
C LEU A 350 -11.71 -23.74 -15.42
N PHE A 351 -10.55 -24.37 -15.41
CA PHE A 351 -10.43 -25.82 -15.44
C PHE A 351 -10.39 -26.42 -14.04
N ASP A 352 -11.13 -27.51 -13.82
CA ASP A 352 -10.91 -28.41 -12.69
C ASP A 352 -11.09 -29.86 -13.15
N ARG A 353 -10.65 -30.84 -12.35
CA ARG A 353 -10.84 -32.27 -12.68
C ARG A 353 -12.30 -32.71 -12.60
N ASP A 354 -13.11 -31.94 -11.89
CA ASP A 354 -14.52 -32.21 -11.62
C ASP A 354 -15.34 -30.96 -11.94
N GLN A 355 -16.36 -31.13 -12.79
CA GLN A 355 -17.20 -30.03 -13.26
C GLN A 355 -17.87 -29.29 -12.10
N ALA A 356 -18.26 -30.00 -11.04
CA ALA A 356 -18.87 -29.38 -9.87
C ALA A 356 -17.92 -28.38 -9.18
N TYR A 357 -16.61 -28.67 -9.15
CA TYR A 357 -15.61 -27.74 -8.62
C TYR A 357 -15.36 -26.56 -9.56
N ALA A 358 -15.32 -26.78 -10.87
CA ALA A 358 -15.23 -25.71 -11.86
C ALA A 358 -16.41 -24.73 -11.76
N GLU A 359 -17.64 -25.25 -11.66
CA GLU A 359 -18.85 -24.45 -11.45
C GLU A 359 -18.83 -23.72 -10.11
N LYS A 360 -18.36 -24.36 -9.04
CA LYS A 360 -18.19 -23.71 -7.74
C LYS A 360 -17.22 -22.53 -7.82
N GLY A 361 -16.13 -22.67 -8.57
CA GLY A 361 -15.20 -21.57 -8.82
C GLY A 361 -15.87 -20.40 -9.57
N LYS A 362 -16.72 -20.68 -10.56
CA LYS A 362 -17.52 -19.66 -11.24
C LYS A 362 -18.56 -19.00 -10.33
N ALA A 363 -19.23 -19.77 -9.48
CA ALA A 363 -20.17 -19.24 -8.49
C ALA A 363 -19.47 -18.28 -7.50
N HIS A 364 -18.22 -18.54 -7.12
CA HIS A 364 -17.42 -17.60 -6.33
C HIS A 364 -17.19 -16.28 -7.07
N VAL A 365 -16.89 -16.32 -8.38
CA VAL A 365 -16.78 -15.11 -9.21
C VAL A 365 -18.08 -14.30 -9.15
N GLU A 366 -19.23 -14.95 -9.33
CA GLU A 366 -20.54 -14.31 -9.22
C GLU A 366 -20.78 -13.68 -7.83
N GLU A 367 -20.44 -14.39 -6.76
CA GLU A 367 -20.55 -13.90 -5.39
C GLU A 367 -19.68 -12.63 -5.17
N GLN A 368 -18.45 -12.62 -5.67
CA GLN A 368 -17.58 -11.44 -5.54
C GLN A 368 -18.08 -10.26 -6.37
N LEU A 369 -18.62 -10.50 -7.56
CA LEU A 369 -19.20 -9.45 -8.40
C LEU A 369 -20.46 -8.85 -7.76
N SER A 370 -21.33 -9.68 -7.17
CA SER A 370 -22.56 -9.21 -6.53
C SER A 370 -22.30 -8.25 -5.35
N LYS A 371 -21.24 -8.50 -4.56
CA LYS A 371 -20.78 -7.61 -3.48
C LYS A 371 -20.38 -6.20 -3.97
N ARG A 372 -20.14 -6.03 -5.27
CA ARG A 372 -19.78 -4.75 -5.90
C ARG A 372 -20.96 -4.05 -6.58
N LEU A 373 -22.15 -4.64 -6.62
CA LEU A 373 -23.34 -3.98 -7.15
C LEU A 373 -23.60 -2.65 -6.42
N GLY A 374 -23.86 -1.59 -7.18
CA GLY A 374 -24.00 -0.22 -6.65
C GLY A 374 -22.68 0.43 -6.22
N LYS A 375 -21.55 -0.30 -6.23
CA LYS A 375 -20.19 0.20 -5.95
C LYS A 375 -19.32 0.21 -7.22
N GLY A 376 -19.90 0.68 -8.33
CA GLY A 376 -19.25 0.73 -9.65
C GLY A 376 -19.46 -0.52 -10.51
N MET A 377 -20.27 -1.47 -10.05
CA MET A 377 -20.77 -2.60 -10.84
C MET A 377 -22.28 -2.43 -11.09
N THR A 378 -22.71 -2.66 -12.33
CA THR A 378 -24.13 -2.75 -12.73
C THR A 378 -24.50 -4.21 -13.03
N PRO A 379 -25.79 -4.56 -13.04
CA PRO A 379 -26.23 -5.91 -13.41
C PRO A 379 -25.73 -6.36 -14.78
N GLU A 380 -25.74 -5.47 -15.78
CA GLU A 380 -25.29 -5.75 -17.14
C GLU A 380 -23.79 -6.05 -17.17
N LYS A 381 -22.99 -5.20 -16.52
CA LYS A 381 -21.54 -5.39 -16.44
C LYS A 381 -21.17 -6.65 -15.65
N MET A 382 -21.94 -6.98 -14.62
CA MET A 382 -21.77 -8.22 -13.87
C MET A 382 -22.03 -9.45 -14.77
N ALA A 383 -23.14 -9.46 -15.50
CA ALA A 383 -23.46 -10.55 -16.44
C ALA A 383 -22.39 -10.69 -17.53
N GLU A 384 -21.94 -9.58 -18.11
CA GLU A 384 -20.87 -9.54 -19.11
C GLU A 384 -19.53 -10.05 -18.56
N THR A 385 -19.20 -9.72 -17.30
CA THR A 385 -17.97 -10.20 -16.64
C THR A 385 -18.07 -11.70 -16.34
N LEU A 386 -19.21 -12.17 -15.86
CA LEU A 386 -19.44 -13.58 -15.55
C LEU A 386 -19.44 -14.46 -16.82
N ALA A 387 -19.93 -13.93 -17.94
CA ALA A 387 -19.95 -14.61 -19.23
C ALA A 387 -18.53 -14.90 -19.78
N ARG A 388 -17.50 -14.17 -19.33
CA ARG A 388 -16.10 -14.42 -19.68
C ARG A 388 -15.51 -15.66 -19.02
N VAL A 389 -16.16 -16.22 -18.00
CA VAL A 389 -15.68 -17.38 -17.25
C VAL A 389 -16.40 -18.63 -17.73
N THR A 390 -15.65 -19.52 -18.36
CA THR A 390 -16.13 -20.82 -18.85
C THR A 390 -15.56 -21.94 -17.98
N PRO A 391 -16.38 -22.56 -17.11
CA PRO A 391 -15.97 -23.70 -16.30
C PRO A 391 -15.88 -24.95 -17.17
N THR A 392 -14.81 -25.73 -17.03
CA THR A 392 -14.58 -26.91 -17.88
C THR A 392 -13.78 -27.99 -17.15
N THR A 393 -13.93 -29.23 -17.61
CA THR A 393 -13.09 -30.39 -17.26
C THR A 393 -12.29 -30.93 -18.45
N ASP A 394 -12.48 -30.34 -19.63
CA ASP A 394 -11.85 -30.76 -20.87
C ASP A 394 -10.62 -29.89 -21.17
N TYR A 395 -9.47 -30.54 -21.29
CA TYR A 395 -8.22 -29.88 -21.69
C TYR A 395 -8.31 -29.29 -23.10
N ALA A 396 -9.07 -29.88 -24.03
CA ALA A 396 -9.21 -29.35 -25.39
C ALA A 396 -9.87 -27.96 -25.41
N ALA A 397 -10.72 -27.66 -24.42
CA ALA A 397 -11.34 -26.34 -24.27
C ALA A 397 -10.32 -25.21 -23.97
N LEU A 398 -9.11 -25.57 -23.50
CA LEU A 398 -8.04 -24.61 -23.24
C LEU A 398 -7.47 -24.01 -24.53
N ALA A 399 -7.66 -24.66 -25.68
CA ALA A 399 -7.09 -24.26 -26.97
C ALA A 399 -7.18 -22.75 -27.26
N GLY A 400 -6.07 -22.17 -27.71
CA GLY A 400 -5.96 -20.74 -28.01
C GLY A 400 -5.82 -19.82 -26.79
N ALA A 401 -5.70 -20.37 -25.58
CA ALA A 401 -5.22 -19.60 -24.42
C ALA A 401 -3.78 -19.14 -24.65
N ASP A 402 -3.51 -17.87 -24.36
CA ASP A 402 -2.20 -17.25 -24.56
C ASP A 402 -1.39 -17.10 -23.25
N PHE A 403 -1.98 -17.52 -22.13
CA PHE A 403 -1.33 -17.63 -20.84
C PHE A 403 -1.96 -18.76 -20.02
N VAL A 404 -1.14 -19.51 -19.31
CA VAL A 404 -1.58 -20.53 -18.36
C VAL A 404 -1.20 -20.08 -16.95
N ILE A 405 -2.12 -20.23 -16.00
CA ILE A 405 -1.81 -20.16 -14.57
C ILE A 405 -2.28 -21.45 -13.92
N GLU A 406 -1.38 -22.11 -13.20
CA GLU A 406 -1.61 -23.35 -12.50
C GLU A 406 -1.75 -23.12 -10.99
N ALA A 407 -2.88 -23.52 -10.41
CA ALA A 407 -3.18 -23.43 -8.97
C ALA A 407 -3.81 -24.75 -8.44
N VAL A 408 -3.29 -25.89 -8.90
CA VAL A 408 -3.62 -27.23 -8.39
C VAL A 408 -2.85 -27.54 -7.09
N PHE A 409 -3.10 -28.72 -6.52
CA PHE A 409 -2.51 -29.16 -5.26
C PHE A 409 -0.98 -29.02 -5.23
N GLU A 410 -0.45 -28.69 -4.05
CA GLU A 410 0.98 -28.47 -3.77
C GLU A 410 1.76 -29.81 -3.74
N ASP A 411 1.75 -30.52 -4.87
CA ASP A 411 2.46 -31.77 -5.09
C ASP A 411 3.15 -31.76 -6.47
N VAL A 412 4.44 -32.13 -6.49
CA VAL A 412 5.27 -32.06 -7.69
C VAL A 412 4.78 -33.01 -8.79
N ALA A 413 4.32 -34.21 -8.44
CA ALA A 413 3.89 -35.21 -9.41
C ALA A 413 2.56 -34.78 -10.06
N ILE A 414 1.61 -34.30 -9.25
CA ILE A 414 0.33 -33.77 -9.74
C ILE A 414 0.57 -32.58 -10.67
N LYS A 415 1.40 -31.61 -10.26
CA LYS A 415 1.73 -30.44 -11.10
C LYS A 415 2.40 -30.84 -12.41
N ALA A 416 3.33 -31.80 -12.38
CA ALA A 416 4.01 -32.29 -13.58
C ALA A 416 3.05 -32.99 -14.57
N GLU A 417 2.10 -33.80 -14.07
CA GLU A 417 1.07 -34.44 -14.90
C GLU A 417 0.19 -33.41 -15.60
N VAL A 418 -0.32 -32.43 -14.84
CA VAL A 418 -1.17 -31.35 -15.37
C VAL A 418 -0.40 -30.52 -16.40
N THR A 419 0.87 -30.17 -16.11
CA THR A 419 1.73 -29.38 -17.01
C THR A 419 1.86 -30.05 -18.39
N LYS A 420 2.12 -31.35 -18.44
CA LYS A 420 2.24 -32.10 -19.70
C LYS A 420 0.95 -32.16 -20.49
N LYS A 421 -0.18 -32.41 -19.83
CA LYS A 421 -1.51 -32.42 -20.48
C LYS A 421 -1.87 -31.07 -21.10
N VAL A 422 -1.49 -29.97 -20.45
CA VAL A 422 -1.68 -28.63 -21.02
C VAL A 422 -0.75 -28.38 -22.22
N GLU A 423 0.50 -28.84 -22.14
CA GLU A 423 1.46 -28.72 -23.23
C GLU A 423 0.98 -29.42 -24.50
N GLU A 424 0.36 -30.60 -24.38
CA GLU A 424 -0.22 -31.35 -25.49
C GLU A 424 -1.30 -30.56 -26.26
N VAL A 425 -1.98 -29.61 -25.61
CA VAL A 425 -3.05 -28.79 -26.22
C VAL A 425 -2.55 -27.43 -26.70
N LEU A 426 -1.71 -26.76 -25.92
CA LEU A 426 -1.31 -25.37 -26.16
C LEU A 426 0.07 -25.23 -26.82
N GLY A 427 0.88 -26.28 -26.80
CA GLY A 427 2.26 -26.25 -27.24
C GLY A 427 3.19 -25.49 -26.29
N ALA A 428 4.48 -25.84 -26.36
CA ALA A 428 5.52 -25.33 -25.47
C ALA A 428 5.84 -23.83 -25.63
N ASP A 429 5.40 -23.21 -26.73
CA ASP A 429 5.58 -21.78 -26.98
C ASP A 429 4.66 -20.88 -26.13
N THR A 430 3.59 -21.45 -25.54
CA THR A 430 2.74 -20.74 -24.59
C THR A 430 3.49 -20.50 -23.27
N ILE A 431 3.27 -19.35 -22.63
CA ILE A 431 3.86 -19.07 -21.31
C ILE A 431 3.05 -19.79 -20.23
N PHE A 432 3.75 -20.54 -19.38
CA PHE A 432 3.18 -21.30 -18.27
C PHE A 432 3.58 -20.69 -16.93
N GLY A 433 2.60 -20.20 -16.17
CA GLY A 433 2.76 -19.69 -14.82
C GLY A 433 2.32 -20.71 -13.76
N SER A 434 3.12 -20.94 -12.73
CA SER A 434 2.69 -21.72 -11.54
C SER A 434 2.46 -20.83 -10.33
N ASN A 435 1.27 -20.90 -9.74
CA ASN A 435 0.91 -20.32 -8.44
C ASN A 435 1.16 -21.35 -7.33
N THR A 436 2.43 -21.67 -7.10
CA THR A 436 2.90 -22.45 -5.94
C THR A 436 3.42 -21.51 -4.87
N SER A 437 3.45 -21.94 -3.61
CA SER A 437 3.92 -21.10 -2.48
C SER A 437 5.25 -21.58 -1.91
N THR A 438 5.65 -22.83 -2.18
CA THR A 438 6.84 -23.45 -1.58
C THR A 438 7.72 -24.24 -2.54
N LEU A 439 7.18 -24.75 -3.65
CA LEU A 439 7.91 -25.62 -4.56
C LEU A 439 8.80 -24.80 -5.52
N PRO A 440 10.10 -25.12 -5.65
CA PRO A 440 10.98 -24.39 -6.55
C PRO A 440 10.52 -24.44 -8.01
N ILE A 441 10.44 -23.28 -8.66
CA ILE A 441 10.01 -23.12 -10.06
C ILE A 441 10.94 -23.87 -11.01
N THR A 442 12.25 -23.85 -10.74
CA THR A 442 13.27 -24.57 -11.50
C THR A 442 13.01 -26.07 -11.51
N LYS A 443 12.43 -26.62 -10.43
CA LYS A 443 12.07 -28.04 -10.34
C LYS A 443 10.81 -28.34 -11.15
N LEU A 444 9.79 -27.48 -11.05
CA LEU A 444 8.52 -27.63 -11.77
C LEU A 444 8.69 -27.47 -13.29
N ALA A 445 9.55 -26.53 -13.71
CA ALA A 445 9.82 -26.24 -15.13
C ALA A 445 10.32 -27.45 -15.92
N LYS A 446 10.89 -28.48 -15.27
CA LYS A 446 11.34 -29.72 -15.92
C LYS A 446 10.20 -30.52 -16.58
N ALA A 447 8.95 -30.27 -16.19
CA ALA A 447 7.79 -30.89 -16.79
C ALA A 447 7.30 -30.18 -18.07
N TRP A 448 7.88 -29.03 -18.41
CA TRP A 448 7.54 -28.22 -19.58
C TRP A 448 8.71 -28.23 -20.56
N SER A 449 8.48 -28.62 -21.83
CA SER A 449 9.59 -28.88 -22.77
C SER A 449 10.40 -27.64 -23.16
N LYS A 450 9.88 -26.43 -22.91
CA LYS A 450 10.59 -25.15 -23.11
C LYS A 450 10.68 -24.36 -21.80
N PRO A 451 11.60 -24.70 -20.88
CA PRO A 451 11.71 -24.07 -19.55
C PRO A 451 11.80 -22.53 -19.56
N ALA A 452 12.31 -21.94 -20.63
CA ALA A 452 12.32 -20.49 -20.84
C ALA A 452 10.94 -19.83 -20.83
N ASN A 453 9.89 -20.59 -21.10
CA ASN A 453 8.51 -20.15 -21.06
C ASN A 453 7.79 -20.49 -19.74
N PHE A 454 8.49 -21.05 -18.75
CA PHE A 454 7.94 -21.40 -17.46
C PHE A 454 8.34 -20.36 -16.39
N ILE A 455 7.38 -19.92 -15.58
CA ILE A 455 7.57 -18.87 -14.58
C ILE A 455 6.72 -19.12 -13.33
N GLY A 456 7.15 -18.63 -12.16
CA GLY A 456 6.30 -18.57 -10.99
C GLY A 456 5.47 -17.30 -10.96
N ILE A 457 4.21 -17.41 -10.55
CA ILE A 457 3.28 -16.29 -10.38
C ILE A 457 2.46 -16.50 -9.11
N HIS A 458 3.06 -16.17 -7.98
CA HIS A 458 2.51 -16.45 -6.65
C HIS A 458 1.59 -15.32 -6.18
N PHE A 459 0.32 -15.66 -5.98
CA PHE A 459 -0.72 -14.81 -5.43
C PHE A 459 -0.92 -15.05 -3.94
N PHE A 460 -1.38 -14.01 -3.24
CA PHE A 460 -1.69 -14.07 -1.82
C PHE A 460 -3.21 -14.14 -1.59
N SER A 461 -3.63 -14.97 -0.64
CA SER A 461 -5.04 -15.15 -0.30
C SER A 461 -5.54 -14.09 0.69
N PRO A 462 -6.74 -13.52 0.51
CA PRO A 462 -7.64 -13.70 -0.63
C PRO A 462 -7.24 -12.82 -1.83
N VAL A 463 -7.26 -13.40 -3.04
CA VAL A 463 -6.70 -12.82 -4.27
C VAL A 463 -7.33 -11.47 -4.63
N GLU A 464 -8.62 -11.27 -4.37
CA GLU A 464 -9.34 -10.04 -4.72
C GLU A 464 -8.92 -8.83 -3.87
N LYS A 465 -8.36 -9.09 -2.69
CA LYS A 465 -7.98 -8.04 -1.72
C LYS A 465 -6.47 -7.82 -1.66
N MET A 466 -5.69 -8.89 -1.78
CA MET A 466 -4.24 -8.78 -1.64
C MET A 466 -3.63 -8.10 -2.88
N PRO A 467 -2.87 -7.00 -2.71
CA PRO A 467 -2.38 -6.22 -3.85
C PRO A 467 -1.13 -6.81 -4.51
N LEU A 468 -0.34 -7.61 -3.78
CA LEU A 468 0.93 -8.15 -4.25
C LEU A 468 0.76 -9.39 -5.15
N VAL A 469 1.64 -9.52 -6.13
CA VAL A 469 1.94 -10.78 -6.83
C VAL A 469 3.46 -10.95 -6.87
N GLU A 470 3.96 -12.09 -6.40
CA GLU A 470 5.39 -12.42 -6.43
C GLU A 470 5.70 -13.20 -7.71
N ILE A 471 6.51 -12.62 -8.60
CA ILE A 471 6.95 -13.25 -9.84
C ILE A 471 8.30 -13.93 -9.59
N ILE A 472 8.36 -15.24 -9.83
CA ILE A 472 9.53 -16.05 -9.50
C ILE A 472 10.24 -16.53 -10.75
N LEU A 473 11.54 -16.24 -10.83
CA LEU A 473 12.39 -16.61 -11.95
C LEU A 473 13.06 -17.96 -11.65
N GLY A 474 12.63 -19.00 -12.36
CA GLY A 474 13.39 -20.24 -12.42
C GLY A 474 14.72 -20.00 -13.15
N ARG A 475 15.69 -20.90 -12.95
CA ARG A 475 17.04 -20.73 -13.54
C ARG A 475 17.06 -20.52 -15.06
N GLU A 476 16.09 -21.10 -15.76
CA GLU A 476 16.00 -21.04 -17.22
C GLU A 476 14.91 -20.07 -17.70
N THR A 477 14.16 -19.42 -16.81
CA THR A 477 13.05 -18.51 -17.18
C THR A 477 13.55 -17.39 -18.09
N GLY A 478 12.91 -17.25 -19.26
CA GLY A 478 13.31 -16.31 -20.30
C GLY A 478 12.59 -14.96 -20.22
N PRO A 479 13.10 -13.93 -20.91
CA PRO A 479 12.56 -12.57 -20.84
C PRO A 479 11.11 -12.45 -21.33
N ALA A 480 10.69 -13.28 -22.29
CA ALA A 480 9.30 -13.30 -22.77
C ALA A 480 8.31 -13.74 -21.68
N ALA A 481 8.67 -14.73 -20.86
CA ALA A 481 7.84 -15.19 -19.73
C ALA A 481 7.72 -14.10 -18.65
N ILE A 482 8.83 -13.42 -18.35
CA ILE A 482 8.86 -12.29 -17.41
C ILE A 482 7.95 -11.15 -17.89
N ALA A 483 8.09 -10.76 -19.16
CA ALA A 483 7.27 -9.71 -19.76
C ALA A 483 5.77 -10.08 -19.74
N LYS A 484 5.43 -11.32 -20.10
CA LYS A 484 4.04 -11.82 -20.08
C LYS A 484 3.44 -11.78 -18.67
N ALA A 485 4.17 -12.25 -17.66
CA ALA A 485 3.69 -12.27 -16.29
C ALA A 485 3.48 -10.85 -15.74
N LEU A 486 4.44 -9.94 -15.96
CA LEU A 486 4.34 -8.54 -15.51
C LEU A 486 3.23 -7.78 -16.24
N ASP A 487 3.06 -7.99 -17.55
CA ASP A 487 1.96 -7.39 -18.32
C ASP A 487 0.59 -7.91 -17.85
N PHE A 488 0.49 -9.19 -17.49
CA PHE A 488 -0.71 -9.75 -16.87
C PHE A 488 -1.00 -9.12 -15.50
N VAL A 489 -0.01 -9.02 -14.61
CA VAL A 489 -0.15 -8.38 -13.29
C VAL A 489 -0.60 -6.91 -13.41
N ALA A 490 -0.04 -6.19 -14.39
CA ALA A 490 -0.44 -4.80 -14.67
C ALA A 490 -1.91 -4.71 -15.15
N GLN A 491 -2.36 -5.61 -16.02
CA GLN A 491 -3.76 -5.64 -16.50
C GLN A 491 -4.76 -5.85 -15.36
N ILE A 492 -4.44 -6.73 -14.40
CA ILE A 492 -5.28 -6.97 -13.21
C ILE A 492 -5.04 -5.94 -12.09
N LYS A 493 -4.23 -4.90 -12.35
CA LYS A 493 -3.97 -3.76 -11.45
C LYS A 493 -3.42 -4.19 -10.08
N LYS A 494 -2.51 -5.15 -10.08
CA LYS A 494 -1.76 -5.59 -8.90
C LYS A 494 -0.32 -5.07 -8.93
N THR A 495 0.34 -5.11 -7.78
CA THR A 495 1.74 -4.72 -7.61
C THR A 495 2.64 -5.95 -7.75
N PRO A 496 3.52 -6.02 -8.76
CA PRO A 496 4.48 -7.11 -8.88
C PRO A 496 5.72 -6.87 -8.01
N ILE A 497 6.35 -7.96 -7.56
CA ILE A 497 7.79 -8.01 -7.23
C ILE A 497 8.44 -9.12 -8.04
N VAL A 498 9.73 -9.03 -8.30
CA VAL A 498 10.47 -10.08 -9.02
C VAL A 498 11.57 -10.66 -8.13
N VAL A 499 11.57 -11.99 -8.00
CA VAL A 499 12.49 -12.73 -7.14
C VAL A 499 13.06 -13.93 -7.87
N ASN A 500 14.27 -14.34 -7.51
CA ASN A 500 14.86 -15.57 -8.02
C ASN A 500 14.35 -16.79 -7.26
N ASP A 501 14.32 -17.92 -7.94
CA ASP A 501 13.81 -19.17 -7.40
C ASP A 501 14.62 -19.69 -6.21
N SER A 502 13.93 -19.93 -5.12
CA SER A 502 14.43 -20.57 -3.90
C SER A 502 13.25 -21.21 -3.18
N ARG A 503 13.51 -22.12 -2.23
CA ARG A 503 12.44 -22.78 -1.48
C ARG A 503 11.68 -21.76 -0.65
N GLY A 504 10.37 -21.61 -0.91
CA GLY A 504 9.54 -20.58 -0.28
C GLY A 504 9.82 -19.15 -0.77
N PHE A 505 10.60 -19.01 -1.85
CA PHE A 505 10.89 -17.74 -2.53
C PHE A 505 11.40 -16.66 -1.57
N TYR A 506 10.91 -15.43 -1.70
CA TYR A 506 11.18 -14.38 -0.73
C TYR A 506 10.10 -14.33 0.35
N THR A 507 8.84 -14.24 -0.06
CA THR A 507 7.76 -13.89 0.86
C THR A 507 7.45 -14.99 1.86
N SER A 508 7.15 -16.21 1.41
CA SER A 508 6.81 -17.34 2.29
C SER A 508 7.98 -17.68 3.24
N ARG A 509 9.22 -17.61 2.73
CA ARG A 509 10.44 -17.83 3.50
C ARG A 509 10.57 -16.85 4.66
N CYS A 510 10.47 -15.54 4.38
CA CYS A 510 10.59 -14.51 5.42
C CYS A 510 9.40 -14.52 6.38
N PHE A 511 8.18 -14.65 5.86
CA PHE A 511 6.96 -14.74 6.67
C PHE A 511 7.00 -15.91 7.66
N GLY A 512 7.48 -17.09 7.22
CA GLY A 512 7.57 -18.27 8.06
C GLY A 512 8.40 -18.04 9.32
N THR A 513 9.40 -17.16 9.27
CA THR A 513 10.25 -16.85 10.42
C THR A 513 9.52 -16.11 11.54
N TYR A 514 8.53 -15.27 11.21
CA TYR A 514 7.68 -14.59 12.21
C TYR A 514 6.84 -15.59 12.99
N VAL A 515 6.23 -16.54 12.28
CA VAL A 515 5.43 -17.61 12.89
C VAL A 515 6.30 -18.52 13.74
N GLN A 516 7.41 -19.01 13.18
CA GLN A 516 8.34 -19.91 13.88
C GLN A 516 8.89 -19.27 15.15
N GLU A 517 9.30 -17.99 15.12
CA GLU A 517 9.83 -17.33 16.31
C GLU A 517 8.77 -17.10 17.38
N GLY A 518 7.52 -16.84 16.98
CA GLY A 518 6.39 -16.82 17.90
C GLY A 518 6.22 -18.16 18.62
N VAL A 519 6.31 -19.28 17.88
CA VAL A 519 6.24 -20.63 18.45
C VAL A 519 7.47 -20.95 19.31
N GLU A 520 8.66 -20.52 18.89
CA GLU A 520 9.91 -20.71 19.63
C GLU A 520 9.84 -20.02 21.00
N MET A 521 9.31 -18.80 21.06
CA MET A 521 9.07 -18.09 22.31
C MET A 521 8.07 -18.82 23.22
N VAL A 522 7.02 -19.44 22.66
CA VAL A 522 6.11 -20.30 23.45
C VAL A 522 6.85 -21.50 24.02
N ALA A 523 7.69 -22.15 23.20
CA ALA A 523 8.52 -23.28 23.64
C ALA A 523 9.52 -22.89 24.75
N GLU A 524 9.94 -21.63 24.79
CA GLU A 524 10.78 -21.07 25.85
C GLU A 524 10.00 -20.61 27.09
N GLY A 525 8.67 -20.74 27.10
CA GLY A 525 7.81 -20.36 28.22
C GLY A 525 7.46 -18.87 28.27
N VAL A 526 7.61 -18.13 27.17
CA VAL A 526 7.13 -16.74 27.07
C VAL A 526 5.61 -16.74 26.94
N ASN A 527 4.96 -15.86 27.70
CA ASN A 527 3.50 -15.76 27.72
C ASN A 527 2.93 -15.54 26.30
N PRO A 528 2.06 -16.44 25.79
CA PRO A 528 1.48 -16.31 24.45
C PRO A 528 0.71 -15.00 24.22
N ALA A 529 0.08 -14.45 25.25
CA ALA A 529 -0.59 -13.16 25.15
C ALA A 529 0.40 -12.00 24.97
N LEU A 530 1.58 -12.08 25.59
CA LEU A 530 2.66 -11.09 25.40
C LEU A 530 3.18 -11.15 23.97
N ILE A 531 3.42 -12.35 23.42
CA ILE A 531 3.87 -12.57 22.03
C ILE A 531 2.88 -11.96 21.03
N GLU A 532 1.58 -12.27 21.19
CA GLU A 532 0.51 -11.81 20.30
C GLU A 532 0.30 -10.29 20.34
N ASN A 533 0.38 -9.70 21.53
CA ASN A 533 0.30 -8.25 21.68
C ASN A 533 1.60 -7.57 21.21
N GLY A 534 2.77 -8.18 21.42
CA GLY A 534 4.06 -7.69 20.95
C GLY A 534 4.11 -7.62 19.43
N GLY A 535 3.67 -8.66 18.72
CA GLY A 535 3.56 -8.65 17.27
C GLY A 535 2.62 -7.54 16.74
N ARG A 536 1.45 -7.36 17.37
CA ARG A 536 0.54 -6.24 17.02
C ARG A 536 1.15 -4.87 17.33
N GLN A 537 1.77 -4.70 18.50
CA GLN A 537 2.43 -3.46 18.89
C GLN A 537 3.67 -3.16 18.07
N LEU A 538 4.31 -4.16 17.46
CA LEU A 538 5.36 -3.97 16.45
C LEU A 538 4.80 -3.37 15.14
N GLY A 539 3.49 -3.47 14.91
CA GLY A 539 2.82 -2.99 13.69
C GLY A 539 2.45 -4.11 12.71
N MET A 540 2.56 -5.38 13.12
CA MET A 540 2.04 -6.50 12.34
C MET A 540 0.50 -6.53 12.43
N PRO A 541 -0.22 -6.90 11.36
CA PRO A 541 -1.68 -6.93 11.36
C PRO A 541 -2.25 -8.01 12.31
N VAL A 542 -1.52 -9.11 12.48
CA VAL A 542 -1.91 -10.28 13.28
C VAL A 542 -0.69 -10.77 14.06
N GLY A 543 -0.91 -11.26 15.30
CA GLY A 543 0.16 -11.89 16.08
C GLY A 543 0.64 -13.22 15.45
N PRO A 544 1.84 -13.69 15.81
CA PRO A 544 2.49 -14.79 15.11
C PRO A 544 1.80 -16.15 15.30
N LEU A 545 1.16 -16.39 16.44
CA LEU A 545 0.39 -17.62 16.69
C LEU A 545 -0.95 -17.54 15.95
N ALA A 546 -1.66 -16.42 16.07
CA ALA A 546 -2.94 -16.21 15.40
C ALA A 546 -2.82 -16.34 13.87
N VAL A 547 -1.72 -15.87 13.27
CA VAL A 547 -1.50 -16.04 11.83
C VAL A 547 -1.11 -17.47 11.47
N GLY A 548 -0.39 -18.18 12.36
CA GLY A 548 -0.15 -19.63 12.23
C GLY A 548 -1.45 -20.43 12.14
N ASP A 549 -2.46 -20.07 12.93
CA ASP A 549 -3.80 -20.69 12.85
C ASP A 549 -4.53 -20.36 11.54
N GLU A 550 -4.37 -19.15 11.00
CA GLU A 550 -5.01 -18.73 9.75
C GLU A 550 -4.43 -19.43 8.52
N VAL A 551 -3.11 -19.66 8.52
CA VAL A 551 -2.42 -20.39 7.45
C VAL A 551 -2.63 -21.90 7.57
N SER A 552 -2.59 -22.44 8.79
CA SER A 552 -2.67 -23.86 9.20
C SER A 552 -1.36 -24.32 9.85
N ILE A 553 -1.46 -24.81 11.08
CA ILE A 553 -0.36 -25.46 11.81
C ILE A 553 0.03 -26.77 11.10
N GLU A 554 -0.96 -27.50 10.58
CA GLU A 554 -0.73 -28.74 9.84
C GLU A 554 0.13 -28.51 8.58
N LEU A 555 -0.16 -27.44 7.85
CA LEU A 555 0.62 -27.08 6.66
C LEU A 555 2.06 -26.71 7.05
N GLY A 556 2.23 -25.90 8.09
CA GLY A 556 3.55 -25.56 8.65
C GLY A 556 4.36 -26.81 9.00
N ASN A 557 3.75 -27.76 9.71
CA ASN A 557 4.39 -29.03 10.08
C ASN A 557 4.79 -29.86 8.83
N LYS A 558 3.91 -29.95 7.82
CA LYS A 558 4.24 -30.64 6.56
C LYS A 558 5.44 -30.01 5.84
N ILE A 559 5.54 -28.69 5.82
CA ILE A 559 6.68 -27.96 5.22
C ILE A 559 7.99 -28.28 5.96
N VAL A 560 7.94 -28.31 7.30
CA VAL A 560 9.07 -28.69 8.17
C VAL A 560 9.50 -30.13 7.91
N LEU A 561 8.57 -31.09 7.88
CA LEU A 561 8.88 -32.50 7.59
C LEU A 561 9.48 -32.67 6.18
N ALA A 562 8.94 -31.97 5.19
CA ALA A 562 9.50 -31.96 3.85
C ALA A 562 10.93 -31.36 3.83
N ALA A 563 11.18 -30.30 4.61
CA ALA A 563 12.50 -29.69 4.73
C ALA A 563 13.51 -30.64 5.37
N LYS A 564 13.13 -31.31 6.47
CA LYS A 564 13.93 -32.35 7.14
C LYS A 564 14.33 -33.46 6.17
N LYS A 565 13.37 -33.94 5.36
CA LYS A 565 13.61 -34.98 4.36
C LYS A 565 14.55 -34.51 3.24
N GLU A 566 14.41 -33.27 2.79
CA GLU A 566 15.17 -32.71 1.67
C GLU A 566 16.60 -32.33 2.07
N LEU A 567 16.78 -31.70 3.23
CA LEU A 567 18.07 -31.19 3.70
C LEU A 567 18.89 -32.26 4.44
N GLY A 568 18.26 -33.30 4.98
CA GLY A 568 18.95 -34.35 5.73
C GLY A 568 19.75 -33.76 6.90
N ASP A 569 21.04 -34.11 6.98
CA ASP A 569 21.95 -33.67 8.04
C ASP A 569 22.20 -32.15 8.06
N ALA A 570 21.88 -31.44 6.97
CA ALA A 570 21.99 -29.98 6.90
C ALA A 570 20.80 -29.26 7.57
N TYR A 571 19.72 -29.98 7.90
CA TYR A 571 18.59 -29.41 8.62
C TYR A 571 18.97 -29.14 10.08
N VAL A 572 18.69 -27.94 10.58
CA VAL A 572 18.92 -27.57 11.99
C VAL A 572 17.58 -27.58 12.74
N PRO A 573 17.33 -28.57 13.63
CA PRO A 573 16.11 -28.63 14.42
C PRO A 573 15.94 -27.42 15.34
N GLN A 574 14.71 -26.95 15.46
CA GLN A 574 14.30 -25.89 16.39
C GLN A 574 13.25 -26.44 17.36
N ARG A 575 13.09 -25.82 18.54
CA ARG A 575 12.10 -26.28 19.53
C ARG A 575 10.68 -26.13 18.99
N SER A 576 10.47 -25.10 18.17
CA SER A 576 9.22 -24.87 17.46
C SER A 576 8.77 -26.04 16.57
N ASP A 577 9.70 -26.85 16.03
CA ASP A 577 9.36 -28.03 15.23
C ASP A 577 8.57 -29.06 16.05
N GLU A 578 9.07 -29.37 17.23
CA GLU A 578 8.47 -30.35 18.14
C GLU A 578 7.11 -29.85 18.62
N LEU A 579 7.04 -28.56 18.93
CA LEU A 579 5.84 -27.92 19.41
C LEU A 579 4.72 -27.92 18.37
N MET A 580 5.05 -27.62 17.11
CA MET A 580 4.09 -27.73 15.99
C MET A 580 3.62 -29.17 15.77
N ALA A 581 4.52 -30.15 15.85
CA ALA A 581 4.17 -31.56 15.70
C ALA A 581 3.18 -32.01 16.80
N GLN A 582 3.43 -31.67 18.06
CA GLN A 582 2.53 -31.96 19.17
C GLN A 582 1.14 -31.33 18.99
N MET A 583 1.07 -30.08 18.51
CA MET A 583 -0.22 -29.44 18.23
C MET A 583 -1.02 -30.17 17.15
N VAL A 584 -0.34 -30.72 16.12
CA VAL A 584 -0.98 -31.54 15.09
C VAL A 584 -1.48 -32.87 15.66
N GLU A 585 -0.69 -33.54 16.50
CA GLU A 585 -1.08 -34.78 17.19
C GLU A 585 -2.31 -34.59 18.09
N LEU A 586 -2.43 -33.42 18.71
CA LEU A 586 -3.59 -33.02 19.51
C LEU A 586 -4.82 -32.60 18.67
N GLY A 587 -4.74 -32.70 17.34
CA GLY A 587 -5.82 -32.32 16.42
C GLY A 587 -6.07 -30.81 16.34
N ARG A 588 -5.10 -30.00 16.75
CA ARG A 588 -5.19 -28.53 16.75
C ARG A 588 -4.55 -27.97 15.47
N LEU A 589 -5.24 -28.11 14.36
CA LEU A 589 -4.71 -27.87 13.01
C LEU A 589 -4.76 -26.38 12.58
N GLY A 590 -5.51 -25.54 13.30
CA GLY A 590 -5.67 -24.11 13.02
C GLY A 590 -7.15 -23.68 12.94
N ARG A 591 -7.39 -22.53 12.31
CA ARG A 591 -8.70 -21.86 12.29
C ARG A 591 -9.79 -22.68 11.58
N LYS A 592 -9.44 -23.41 10.52
CA LYS A 592 -10.41 -24.23 9.75
C LYS A 592 -10.96 -25.40 10.57
N SER A 593 -10.19 -25.94 11.51
CA SER A 593 -10.63 -26.97 12.47
C SER A 593 -11.21 -26.39 13.75
N ALA A 594 -11.45 -25.07 13.80
CA ALA A 594 -11.87 -24.31 14.97
C ALA A 594 -10.95 -24.41 16.21
N LYS A 595 -9.76 -25.03 16.06
CA LYS A 595 -8.81 -25.33 17.13
C LYS A 595 -7.39 -25.25 16.60
N GLY A 596 -6.59 -24.37 17.18
CA GLY A 596 -5.16 -24.18 16.91
C GLY A 596 -4.44 -23.65 18.16
N TRP A 597 -3.56 -22.66 18.03
CA TRP A 597 -3.07 -21.90 19.19
C TRP A 597 -4.21 -21.21 19.95
N TYR A 598 -5.26 -20.85 19.21
CA TYR A 598 -6.52 -20.33 19.72
C TYR A 598 -7.62 -21.39 19.71
N ASP A 599 -8.60 -21.22 20.59
CA ASP A 599 -9.93 -21.79 20.43
C ASP A 599 -10.81 -20.79 19.66
N TYR A 600 -11.58 -21.32 18.71
CA TYR A 600 -12.51 -20.55 17.86
C TYR A 600 -13.94 -21.01 18.11
N PRO A 601 -14.56 -20.62 19.25
CA PRO A 601 -15.93 -21.00 19.55
C PRO A 601 -16.90 -20.43 18.52
N GLU A 602 -17.89 -21.23 18.11
CA GLU A 602 -18.95 -20.79 17.22
C GLU A 602 -19.72 -19.62 17.86
N GLY A 603 -19.90 -18.53 17.11
CA GLY A 603 -20.56 -17.31 17.60
C GLY A 603 -19.81 -16.53 18.68
N GLY A 604 -18.61 -16.97 19.08
CA GLY A 604 -17.82 -16.37 20.16
C GLY A 604 -16.56 -15.63 19.69
N LYS A 605 -15.89 -14.95 20.63
CA LYS A 605 -14.56 -14.38 20.39
C LYS A 605 -13.49 -15.47 20.54
N LYS A 606 -12.54 -15.50 19.60
CA LYS A 606 -11.34 -16.34 19.74
C LYS A 606 -10.56 -15.98 21.01
N HIS A 607 -9.97 -16.96 21.65
CA HIS A 607 -9.08 -16.79 22.80
C HIS A 607 -7.96 -17.82 22.77
N LEU A 608 -6.81 -17.51 23.39
CA LEU A 608 -5.68 -18.42 23.45
C LEU A 608 -6.11 -19.69 24.19
N TRP A 609 -5.68 -20.84 23.68
CA TRP A 609 -6.05 -22.13 24.25
C TRP A 609 -5.40 -22.31 25.63
N PRO A 610 -6.19 -22.55 26.72
CA PRO A 610 -5.64 -22.69 28.06
C PRO A 610 -4.61 -23.81 28.22
N GLY A 611 -4.74 -24.89 27.42
CA GLY A 611 -3.81 -26.02 27.46
C GLY A 611 -2.38 -25.70 27.01
N LEU A 612 -2.13 -24.51 26.43
CA LEU A 612 -0.77 -24.05 26.16
C LEU A 612 0.06 -23.91 27.44
N ALA A 613 -0.54 -23.44 28.53
CA ALA A 613 0.19 -23.27 29.80
C ALA A 613 0.50 -24.62 30.48
N ASP A 614 -0.32 -25.65 30.24
CA ASP A 614 -0.12 -26.99 30.78
C ASP A 614 1.00 -27.73 30.03
N LEU A 615 1.05 -27.57 28.70
CA LEU A 615 2.06 -28.20 27.85
C LEU A 615 3.38 -27.43 27.84
N PHE A 616 3.32 -26.11 27.96
CA PHE A 616 4.45 -25.19 27.92
C PHE A 616 4.38 -24.22 29.10
N PRO A 617 4.85 -24.66 30.29
CA PRO A 617 4.83 -23.83 31.48
C PRO A 617 5.55 -22.50 31.28
N LEU A 618 4.99 -21.45 31.87
CA LEU A 618 5.60 -20.13 31.79
C LEU A 618 6.97 -20.12 32.48
N ALA A 619 7.96 -19.50 31.83
CA ALA A 619 9.24 -19.20 32.46
C ALA A 619 9.04 -18.25 33.66
N ALA A 620 9.83 -18.44 34.71
CA ALA A 620 9.76 -17.61 35.92
C ALA A 620 9.98 -16.12 35.60
N ASP A 621 10.96 -15.85 34.74
CA ASP A 621 11.27 -14.52 34.25
C ASP A 621 10.67 -14.33 32.86
N GLN A 622 9.78 -13.34 32.73
CA GLN A 622 9.16 -12.98 31.46
C GLN A 622 9.88 -11.77 30.85
N PRO A 623 10.12 -11.75 29.52
CA PRO A 623 10.66 -10.57 28.86
C PRO A 623 9.64 -9.42 28.90
N ASP A 624 10.10 -8.18 28.73
CA ASP A 624 9.20 -7.07 28.47
C ASP A 624 8.71 -7.08 27.00
N VAL A 625 7.73 -6.22 26.70
CA VAL A 625 7.14 -6.15 25.36
C VAL A 625 8.13 -5.64 24.30
N GLU A 626 9.11 -4.81 24.67
CA GLU A 626 10.08 -4.25 23.73
C GLU A 626 11.09 -5.32 23.30
N ALA A 627 11.54 -6.18 24.22
CA ALA A 627 12.37 -7.34 23.90
C ALA A 627 11.64 -8.34 22.97
N VAL A 628 10.34 -8.57 23.19
CA VAL A 628 9.52 -9.41 22.30
C VAL A 628 9.38 -8.77 20.91
N LYS A 629 9.12 -7.47 20.84
CA LYS A 629 9.05 -6.73 19.56
C LYS A 629 10.37 -6.79 18.80
N GLU A 630 11.48 -6.54 19.48
CA GLU A 630 12.83 -6.59 18.91
C GLU A 630 13.12 -7.99 18.36
N ARG A 631 12.88 -9.04 19.14
CA ARG A 631 13.10 -10.41 18.71
C ARG A 631 12.28 -10.79 17.47
N LEU A 632 10.98 -10.47 17.45
CA LEU A 632 10.10 -10.73 16.31
C LEU A 632 10.48 -9.93 15.06
N LEU A 633 10.92 -8.69 15.24
CA LEU A 633 11.36 -7.82 14.14
C LEU A 633 12.65 -8.34 13.53
N TYR A 634 13.69 -8.48 14.35
CA TYR A 634 15.03 -8.83 13.90
C TYR A 634 15.11 -10.23 13.32
N ARG A 635 14.25 -11.16 13.77
CA ARG A 635 14.17 -12.48 13.13
C ARG A 635 13.75 -12.39 11.67
N GLN A 636 12.82 -11.51 11.34
CA GLN A 636 12.40 -11.28 9.95
C GLN A 636 13.45 -10.49 9.17
N LEU A 637 14.09 -9.49 9.79
CA LEU A 637 15.13 -8.67 9.13
C LEU A 637 16.30 -9.53 8.66
N ILE A 638 16.81 -10.43 9.51
CA ILE A 638 17.94 -11.28 9.13
C ILE A 638 17.57 -12.24 8.00
N GLU A 639 16.33 -12.73 7.94
CA GLU A 639 15.90 -13.56 6.80
C GLU A 639 15.82 -12.77 5.50
N CYS A 640 15.35 -11.53 5.56
CA CYS A 640 15.36 -10.65 4.40
C CYS A 640 16.80 -10.37 3.91
N ALA A 641 17.72 -10.12 4.83
CA ALA A 641 19.14 -9.95 4.50
C ALA A 641 19.77 -11.22 3.90
N ARG A 642 19.40 -12.41 4.38
CA ARG A 642 19.81 -13.69 3.77
C ARG A 642 19.27 -13.84 2.34
N CYS A 643 17.98 -13.56 2.12
CA CYS A 643 17.40 -13.57 0.77
C CYS A 643 18.13 -12.62 -0.19
N PHE A 644 18.60 -11.47 0.31
CA PHE A 644 19.39 -10.53 -0.49
C PHE A 644 20.82 -11.04 -0.76
N GLU A 645 21.53 -11.52 0.26
CA GLU A 645 22.88 -12.09 0.13
C GLU A 645 22.92 -13.30 -0.81
N GLU A 646 21.89 -14.16 -0.74
CA GLU A 646 21.76 -15.37 -1.56
C GLU A 646 21.27 -15.08 -2.99
N GLY A 647 20.94 -13.83 -3.30
CA GLY A 647 20.46 -13.43 -4.64
C GLY A 647 19.01 -13.83 -4.94
N VAL A 648 18.22 -14.22 -3.92
CA VAL A 648 16.75 -14.37 -4.05
C VAL A 648 16.11 -13.02 -4.38
N LEU A 649 16.60 -11.96 -3.74
CA LEU A 649 16.28 -10.58 -4.08
C LEU A 649 17.46 -9.93 -4.79
N GLU A 650 17.18 -9.25 -5.90
CA GLU A 650 18.19 -8.45 -6.60
C GLU A 650 18.16 -6.98 -6.19
N THR A 651 17.03 -6.50 -5.67
CA THR A 651 16.86 -5.10 -5.29
C THR A 651 16.14 -4.99 -3.93
N PRO A 652 16.52 -4.02 -3.08
CA PRO A 652 15.84 -3.80 -1.81
C PRO A 652 14.40 -3.30 -2.03
N GLU A 653 14.08 -2.67 -3.15
CA GLU A 653 12.73 -2.24 -3.55
C GLU A 653 11.73 -3.41 -3.61
N ASP A 654 12.10 -4.49 -4.31
CA ASP A 654 11.27 -5.70 -4.38
C ASP A 654 11.08 -6.30 -2.98
N GLY A 655 12.13 -6.25 -2.15
CA GLY A 655 12.10 -6.70 -0.76
C GLY A 655 11.13 -5.91 0.10
N ASP A 656 11.26 -4.58 0.13
CA ASP A 656 10.41 -3.71 0.95
C ASP A 656 8.94 -3.76 0.52
N ILE A 657 8.66 -3.73 -0.78
CA ILE A 657 7.30 -3.90 -1.32
C ILE A 657 6.75 -5.27 -0.94
N GLY A 658 7.53 -6.33 -1.16
CA GLY A 658 7.13 -7.70 -0.88
C GLY A 658 6.78 -7.95 0.58
N ALA A 659 7.57 -7.39 1.50
CA ALA A 659 7.34 -7.48 2.93
C ALA A 659 6.04 -6.81 3.36
N ILE A 660 5.84 -5.57 2.94
CA ILE A 660 4.69 -4.78 3.35
C ILE A 660 3.40 -5.33 2.76
N PHE A 661 3.38 -5.59 1.45
CA PHE A 661 2.15 -5.95 0.74
C PHE A 661 1.89 -7.45 0.66
N GLY A 662 2.90 -8.28 0.96
CA GLY A 662 2.77 -9.74 1.00
C GLY A 662 2.23 -10.22 2.34
N TRP A 663 2.95 -9.95 3.44
CA TRP A 663 2.57 -10.45 4.77
C TRP A 663 2.32 -9.36 5.81
N GLY A 664 2.34 -8.08 5.42
CA GLY A 664 2.02 -6.97 6.31
C GLY A 664 3.16 -6.60 7.26
N PHE A 665 4.41 -6.75 6.83
CA PHE A 665 5.58 -6.34 7.61
C PHE A 665 5.49 -4.87 8.00
N ALA A 666 5.35 -4.61 9.31
CA ALA A 666 5.44 -3.31 9.99
C ALA A 666 5.55 -2.08 9.06
N PRO A 667 4.46 -1.63 8.39
CA PRO A 667 4.56 -0.72 7.24
C PRO A 667 5.15 0.65 7.57
N TRP A 668 5.06 1.07 8.83
CA TRP A 668 5.65 2.30 9.36
C TRP A 668 7.18 2.33 9.25
N THR A 669 7.83 1.18 9.09
CA THR A 669 9.27 1.10 8.90
C THR A 669 9.71 1.44 7.48
N GLY A 670 8.77 1.42 6.51
CA GLY A 670 9.05 1.42 5.07
C GLY A 670 9.56 0.10 4.52
N GLY A 671 9.60 -0.97 5.32
CA GLY A 671 10.06 -2.30 4.92
C GLY A 671 11.39 -2.68 5.59
N PRO A 672 11.78 -3.96 5.53
CA PRO A 672 12.96 -4.48 6.22
C PRO A 672 14.27 -3.77 5.83
N PHE A 673 14.51 -3.50 4.55
CA PHE A 673 15.74 -2.87 4.08
C PHE A 673 15.78 -1.39 4.43
N SER A 674 14.67 -0.70 4.18
CA SER A 674 14.44 0.67 4.65
C SER A 674 14.70 0.84 6.15
N HIS A 675 14.23 -0.11 6.96
CA HIS A 675 14.39 -0.08 8.41
C HIS A 675 15.85 -0.25 8.81
N MET A 676 16.54 -1.27 8.27
CA MET A 676 17.95 -1.54 8.55
C MET A 676 18.83 -0.33 8.22
N ASP A 677 18.58 0.33 7.09
CA ASP A 677 19.28 1.56 6.69
C ASP A 677 19.00 2.74 7.64
N THR A 678 17.80 2.80 8.22
CA THR A 678 17.36 3.90 9.08
C THR A 678 17.92 3.80 10.48
N VAL A 679 17.96 2.59 11.05
CA VAL A 679 18.56 2.34 12.38
C VAL A 679 20.08 2.22 12.29
N GLY A 680 20.62 1.89 11.12
CA GLY A 680 22.04 1.79 10.83
C GLY A 680 22.55 0.34 10.86
N ILE A 681 23.24 -0.08 9.81
CA ILE A 681 23.67 -1.48 9.63
C ILE A 681 24.58 -1.98 10.76
N ALA A 682 25.48 -1.14 11.27
CA ALA A 682 26.33 -1.50 12.42
C ALA A 682 25.50 -1.78 13.69
N HIS A 683 24.45 -0.99 13.94
CA HIS A 683 23.52 -1.24 15.03
C HIS A 683 22.74 -2.54 14.82
N VAL A 684 22.28 -2.79 13.58
CA VAL A 684 21.60 -4.04 13.22
C VAL A 684 22.46 -5.25 13.53
N VAL A 685 23.72 -5.26 13.11
CA VAL A 685 24.67 -6.34 13.38
C VAL A 685 24.87 -6.55 14.87
N ALA A 686 25.03 -5.48 15.66
CA ALA A 686 25.20 -5.59 17.11
C ALA A 686 23.97 -6.19 17.82
N VAL A 687 22.76 -5.83 17.40
CA VAL A 687 21.53 -6.44 17.94
C VAL A 687 21.42 -7.90 17.54
N LEU A 688 21.70 -8.24 16.28
CA LEU A 688 21.69 -9.61 15.79
C LEU A 688 22.72 -10.50 16.51
N ASP A 689 23.93 -10.01 16.76
CA ASP A 689 24.94 -10.73 17.55
C ASP A 689 24.47 -11.00 18.98
N ARG A 690 23.84 -10.01 19.63
CA ARG A 690 23.25 -10.19 20.96
C ARG A 690 22.13 -11.22 20.95
N LEU A 691 21.22 -11.15 19.99
CA LEU A 691 20.11 -12.12 19.84
C LEU A 691 20.63 -13.51 19.48
N ALA A 692 21.70 -13.62 18.70
CA ALA A 692 22.32 -14.89 18.37
C ALA A 692 22.95 -15.55 19.60
N ALA A 693 23.65 -14.77 20.43
CA ALA A 693 24.21 -15.26 21.69
C ALA A 693 23.12 -15.70 22.69
N ALA A 694 22.00 -14.98 22.75
CA ALA A 694 20.92 -15.26 23.71
C ALA A 694 19.96 -16.37 23.24
N HIS A 695 19.66 -16.43 21.95
CA HIS A 695 18.57 -17.24 21.41
C HIS A 695 19.02 -18.23 20.32
N GLY A 696 20.23 -18.10 19.79
CA GLY A 696 20.85 -19.07 18.87
C GLY A 696 21.12 -18.54 17.45
N GLU A 697 21.89 -19.33 16.69
CA GLU A 697 22.46 -18.98 15.38
C GLU A 697 21.46 -18.52 14.30
N ARG A 698 20.16 -18.78 14.45
CA ARG A 698 19.14 -18.26 13.51
C ARG A 698 19.11 -16.73 13.44
N PHE A 699 19.64 -16.03 14.44
CA PHE A 699 19.84 -14.58 14.44
C PHE A 699 21.22 -14.12 13.96
N ALA A 700 22.15 -15.04 13.68
CA ALA A 700 23.51 -14.67 13.29
C ALA A 700 23.49 -13.78 12.03
N PRO A 701 24.15 -12.60 12.08
CA PRO A 701 24.19 -11.69 10.95
C PRO A 701 25.02 -12.28 9.80
N THR A 702 24.58 -12.01 8.57
CA THR A 702 25.22 -12.49 7.36
C THR A 702 26.60 -11.85 7.16
N LYS A 703 27.41 -12.45 6.28
CA LYS A 703 28.73 -11.91 5.95
C LYS A 703 28.61 -10.52 5.33
N GLN A 704 27.68 -10.37 4.39
CA GLN A 704 27.36 -9.12 3.72
C GLN A 704 26.95 -8.02 4.72
N LEU A 705 26.10 -8.31 5.70
CA LEU A 705 25.73 -7.32 6.72
C LEU A 705 26.95 -6.86 7.53
N ARG A 706 27.85 -7.77 7.90
CA ARG A 706 29.09 -7.41 8.60
C ARG A 706 30.02 -6.56 7.73
N GLU A 707 30.17 -6.90 6.45
CA GLU A 707 30.96 -6.12 5.49
C GLU A 707 30.37 -4.72 5.26
N MET A 708 29.04 -4.61 5.18
CA MET A 708 28.34 -3.33 5.10
C MET A 708 28.53 -2.50 6.37
N ALA A 709 28.41 -3.11 7.55
CA ALA A 709 28.69 -2.44 8.82
C ALA A 709 30.12 -1.90 8.90
N ALA A 710 31.10 -2.68 8.45
CA ALA A 710 32.52 -2.29 8.47
C ALA A 710 32.85 -1.17 7.46
N SER A 711 32.13 -1.10 6.35
CA SER A 711 32.35 -0.10 5.28
C SER A 711 31.45 1.14 5.39
N GLY A 712 30.44 1.12 6.27
CA GLY A 712 29.42 2.17 6.35
C GLY A 712 28.43 2.15 5.18
N ALA A 713 28.33 1.03 4.45
CA ALA A 713 27.37 0.86 3.36
C ALA A 713 25.94 0.64 3.89
N ALA A 714 24.95 0.89 3.04
CA ALA A 714 23.53 0.66 3.30
C ALA A 714 22.89 0.00 2.06
N PHE A 715 21.67 -0.52 2.18
CA PHE A 715 20.99 -1.18 1.05
C PHE A 715 20.58 -0.18 -0.04
N TYR A 716 20.07 0.99 0.35
CA TYR A 716 19.68 2.05 -0.57
C TYR A 716 20.78 3.08 -0.83
N ARG A 717 21.94 2.98 -0.16
CA ARG A 717 23.07 3.90 -0.34
C ARG A 717 24.38 3.13 -0.44
N PRO A 718 25.11 3.22 -1.58
CA PRO A 718 26.43 2.62 -1.67
C PRO A 718 27.39 3.24 -0.64
N ALA A 719 28.45 2.50 -0.28
CA ALA A 719 29.48 2.98 0.64
C ALA A 719 29.97 4.38 0.22
N PRO A 720 30.25 5.29 1.17
CA PRO A 720 30.92 6.54 0.84
C PRO A 720 32.20 6.21 0.08
N SER A 721 32.42 6.82 -1.09
CA SER A 721 33.74 6.70 -1.71
C SER A 721 34.73 7.26 -0.69
N ARG A 722 35.74 6.45 -0.32
CA ARG A 722 36.89 7.00 0.39
C ARG A 722 37.44 8.08 -0.52
N ALA A 723 37.24 9.36 -0.16
CA ALA A 723 37.99 10.44 -0.76
C ALA A 723 39.45 10.00 -0.72
N ALA A 724 40.10 9.96 -1.88
CA ALA A 724 41.51 9.60 -1.98
C ALA A 724 42.29 10.50 -1.01
N ALA A 725 42.79 9.89 0.06
CA ALA A 725 43.69 10.53 1.01
C ALA A 725 45.10 10.59 0.42
#